data_AF-A0A932R2S9-F1
#
_entry.id   AF-A0A932R2S9-F1
#
_cell.length_a   1.000
_cell.length_b   1.000
_cell.length_c   1.000
_cell.angle_alpha   90.00
_cell.angle_beta   90.00
_cell.angle_gamma   90.00
#
_symmetry.space_group_name_H-M   'P 1'
#
loop_
_entity.id
_entity.type
_entity.pdbx_description
1 polymer ?
#
loop_
_entity_poly.entity_id
_entity_poly.type
_entity_poly.pdbx_seq_one_letter_code
_entity_poly.pdbx_strand_id
1 'polypeptide(L)'
;MLKGWIRVLAILAFLSILITAGPVSSQVTPGKPELHPDFLILDPASPIDQGRLVNITLLLENTGTATANQFHVEFFIRLHSESTAGSWTSFAVDEISGLSSVEQQIEARAVLDSSDSRLIPASGIYEIRAVVDSNNQIPELDETNNEMITSAIIQSSRLGLPDLRAKSLAFDPTSPVEQDTKVEIVGTVSNEGDQKAAPFSVELAYCKINSLVNPTTCPSDFTQFALVEDAFLGGLTKGGELEARASLPTLEPGTYLIRMRVDPPTSHNPAGMIDEQDEANNELIVIFAIQGSELHVPGITYTPVLPRVGDTVTISATVENSGQVKCSNAEVAFFVDGAQFDLKTITLAGGQSDVVQGVLNTSQFNLDAGVHTIRVIVDPKNLVSERDETNNETRTGITLQAALPTLAELRPKGILLNPSSPIQLGSNSNIAVSTEILNTGPVAASNVSVEFSYRSTGSIRWVPILCSTNCSTSTLESGARFVASANLFLFNLTPGAYEIQAVVDPQNAIPELDEFNNTIQSAFTLQANRLPDLLVDPVSIQFTPSLTERRGTPITLNADVVNFGEAVAIGPFDVDVSLAKLNSDGTLGQAVSLNSVQVGGLSVGNRQRISVVLNTANILPGLYQVLINVDPQNRIAELDENNNLLPTGPLFLRGPDLTGTPRYIDPTVNIFEPRIGSGTKLTVAVDVTNIGVEAAGEFDVGFCHQALLNNVEQGSCVSFGDTTHFPGLGIGSIVTVSATFDTSGLGAGRYEIKAVIDPASPNFPVGHVEEENETNNTPALTFEIVGAGGSTTGSTSSGIDLTVQNVTVDSNLASFGDTVTVKAQIANIGIQSAGSFRVIFFYKKVGQAQMFNFAQFTINKLDAGEVQTLTSQLSTILLGFGDYQIIVIVDFNNDVKESNESNNRGSAQLTVT
;
A
#
# COMPACT_ATOMS: atom_id res chain seq x y z
N MET A 1 52.97 -46.62 38.11
CA MET A 1 53.49 -47.27 36.89
C MET A 1 54.17 -46.20 36.03
N LEU A 2 55.30 -46.49 35.36
CA LEU A 2 56.12 -45.58 34.52
C LEU A 2 56.64 -44.33 35.30
N LYS A 3 57.94 -44.02 35.48
CA LYS A 3 59.21 -44.24 34.74
C LYS A 3 59.24 -43.68 33.31
N GLY A 4 60.06 -42.64 33.07
CA GLY A 4 60.81 -42.53 31.80
C GLY A 4 61.13 -41.15 31.19
N TRP A 5 62.22 -40.51 31.65
CA TRP A 5 63.41 -40.09 30.85
C TRP A 5 63.37 -39.01 29.72
N ILE A 6 64.57 -38.43 29.47
CA ILE A 6 65.03 -37.56 28.34
C ILE A 6 64.49 -36.11 28.39
N ARG A 7 65.25 -35.00 28.57
CA ARG A 7 66.68 -34.60 28.44
C ARG A 7 67.20 -34.30 27.01
N VAL A 8 67.71 -33.06 26.82
CA VAL A 8 68.60 -32.55 25.74
C VAL A 8 67.98 -32.14 24.38
N LEU A 9 67.88 -30.82 24.09
CA LEU A 9 68.67 -30.04 23.08
C LEU A 9 68.04 -28.66 22.78
N ALA A 10 68.79 -27.57 23.02
CA ALA A 10 68.65 -26.28 22.33
C ALA A 10 69.86 -25.36 22.63
N ILE A 11 70.96 -25.54 21.90
CA ILE A 11 72.13 -24.64 21.91
C ILE A 11 72.51 -24.32 20.45
N LEU A 12 72.87 -23.05 20.19
CA LEU A 12 73.55 -22.49 19.00
C LEU A 12 72.80 -22.45 17.65
N ALA A 13 72.59 -21.22 17.13
CA ALA A 13 73.31 -20.64 15.97
C ALA A 13 72.63 -19.36 15.46
N PHE A 14 73.28 -18.35 14.87
CA PHE A 14 74.63 -17.77 15.02
C PHE A 14 74.62 -16.41 14.27
N LEU A 15 75.40 -15.42 14.75
CA LEU A 15 75.95 -14.28 13.99
C LEU A 15 75.02 -13.27 13.24
N SER A 16 75.17 -11.99 13.60
CA SER A 16 75.27 -10.89 12.63
C SER A 16 76.15 -9.78 13.22
N ILE A 17 77.27 -9.48 12.57
CA ILE A 17 78.25 -8.45 12.97
C ILE A 17 78.00 -7.18 12.17
N LEU A 18 78.00 -6.01 12.82
CA LEU A 18 78.51 -4.80 12.19
C LEU A 18 79.03 -3.78 13.21
N ILE A 19 80.10 -3.11 12.81
CA ILE A 19 81.06 -2.36 13.63
C ILE A 19 80.68 -0.89 13.74
N THR A 20 80.84 -0.27 14.92
CA THR A 20 81.40 1.09 15.06
C THR A 20 82.17 1.19 16.38
N ALA A 21 83.21 2.03 16.43
CA ALA A 21 84.15 2.10 17.56
C ALA A 21 83.86 3.27 18.52
N GLY A 22 84.00 3.02 19.82
CA GLY A 22 83.96 3.98 20.92
C GLY A 22 84.54 3.30 22.18
N PRO A 23 85.17 4.04 23.11
CA PRO A 23 86.04 3.44 24.13
C PRO A 23 85.26 2.76 25.24
N VAL A 24 85.65 1.53 25.61
CA VAL A 24 85.07 0.78 26.74
C VAL A 24 86.17 0.26 27.65
N SER A 25 85.99 0.48 28.95
CA SER A 25 86.87 0.05 30.03
C SER A 25 86.92 -1.47 30.21
N SER A 26 88.08 -2.00 30.59
CA SER A 26 88.24 -3.40 31.01
C SER A 26 87.39 -3.71 32.24
N GLN A 27 86.36 -4.55 32.09
CA GLN A 27 85.57 -5.04 33.21
C GLN A 27 86.24 -6.20 33.94
N VAL A 28 86.07 -6.24 35.26
CA VAL A 28 86.43 -7.35 36.14
C VAL A 28 85.29 -8.36 36.14
N THR A 29 85.59 -9.65 35.97
CA THR A 29 84.61 -10.73 36.13
C THR A 29 84.16 -10.83 37.59
N PRO A 30 82.84 -10.88 37.88
CA PRO A 30 82.35 -11.12 39.24
C PRO A 30 82.86 -12.46 39.78
N GLY A 31 83.26 -12.48 41.05
CA GLY A 31 83.58 -13.72 41.78
C GLY A 31 82.32 -14.52 42.14
N LYS A 32 82.53 -15.71 42.72
CA LYS A 32 81.49 -16.53 43.33
C LYS A 32 81.67 -16.59 44.87
N PRO A 33 80.60 -16.87 45.62
CA PRO A 33 80.69 -17.36 47.01
C PRO A 33 81.37 -18.73 47.07
N GLU A 34 81.77 -19.12 48.28
CA GLU A 34 82.29 -20.44 48.61
C GLU A 34 81.95 -20.73 50.08
N LEU A 35 80.81 -21.38 50.30
CA LEU A 35 80.22 -21.69 51.60
C LEU A 35 80.65 -23.08 52.06
N HIS A 36 81.27 -23.17 53.23
CA HIS A 36 81.49 -24.47 53.87
C HIS A 36 81.32 -24.39 55.39
N PRO A 37 80.89 -25.48 56.05
CA PRO A 37 80.98 -25.59 57.49
C PRO A 37 82.44 -25.56 57.97
N ASP A 38 82.69 -24.97 59.15
CA ASP A 38 83.98 -25.02 59.86
C ASP A 38 83.89 -25.98 61.04
N PHE A 39 82.98 -25.74 61.99
CA PHE A 39 82.73 -26.67 63.09
C PHE A 39 81.26 -26.71 63.56
N LEU A 40 80.88 -27.82 64.21
CA LEU A 40 79.55 -28.06 64.77
C LEU A 40 79.67 -28.42 66.26
N ILE A 41 79.01 -27.66 67.12
CA ILE A 41 78.94 -27.84 68.57
C ILE A 41 77.57 -28.43 68.96
N LEU A 42 77.58 -29.35 69.92
CA LEU A 42 76.40 -29.89 70.60
C LEU A 42 76.43 -29.46 72.07
N ASP A 43 75.33 -28.88 72.57
CA ASP A 43 75.14 -28.53 73.98
C ASP A 43 73.79 -29.08 74.48
N PRO A 44 73.76 -30.07 75.40
CA PRO A 44 74.91 -30.66 76.08
C PRO A 44 75.79 -31.50 75.15
N ALA A 45 77.10 -31.50 75.43
CA ALA A 45 78.05 -32.35 74.72
C ALA A 45 77.83 -33.85 75.02
N SER A 46 78.09 -34.70 74.01
CA SER A 46 77.97 -36.16 74.12
C SER A 46 78.84 -36.76 75.25
N PRO A 47 78.34 -37.73 76.05
CA PRO A 47 77.05 -38.41 75.93
C PRO A 47 75.85 -37.61 76.48
N ILE A 48 74.71 -37.74 75.79
CA ILE A 48 73.46 -37.03 76.01
C ILE A 48 72.42 -37.98 76.61
N ASP A 49 71.70 -37.56 77.65
CA ASP A 49 70.55 -38.31 78.18
C ASP A 49 69.30 -38.04 77.33
N GLN A 50 68.62 -39.11 76.92
CA GLN A 50 67.31 -39.07 76.24
C GLN A 50 66.29 -38.30 77.11
N GLY A 51 65.48 -37.42 76.51
CA GLY A 51 64.59 -36.50 77.24
C GLY A 51 65.11 -35.06 77.36
N ARG A 52 66.28 -34.75 76.77
CA ARG A 52 66.85 -33.39 76.77
C ARG A 52 66.81 -32.76 75.38
N LEU A 53 66.51 -31.47 75.32
CA LEU A 53 66.80 -30.64 74.15
C LEU A 53 68.33 -30.49 74.00
N VAL A 54 68.81 -30.62 72.77
CA VAL A 54 70.22 -30.46 72.39
C VAL A 54 70.33 -29.27 71.45
N ASN A 55 70.94 -28.19 71.93
CA ASN A 55 71.26 -27.03 71.11
C ASN A 55 72.44 -27.37 70.21
N ILE A 56 72.26 -27.16 68.92
CA ILE A 56 73.26 -27.41 67.87
C ILE A 56 73.63 -26.07 67.28
N THR A 57 74.93 -25.76 67.27
CA THR A 57 75.46 -24.54 66.65
C THR A 57 76.52 -24.93 65.62
N LEU A 58 76.26 -24.62 64.36
CA LEU A 58 77.20 -24.79 63.25
C LEU A 58 77.81 -23.41 62.93
N LEU A 59 79.13 -23.28 63.03
CA LEU A 59 79.82 -22.17 62.37
C LEU A 59 80.10 -22.57 60.92
N LEU A 60 79.72 -21.69 59.98
CA LEU A 60 80.01 -21.85 58.56
C LEU A 60 80.59 -20.56 57.98
N GLU A 61 81.43 -20.70 56.97
CA GLU A 61 82.21 -19.61 56.40
C GLU A 61 81.90 -19.35 54.92
N ASN A 62 82.08 -18.11 54.47
CA ASN A 62 82.18 -17.76 53.05
C ASN A 62 83.62 -17.36 52.74
N THR A 63 84.43 -18.30 52.24
CA THR A 63 85.81 -18.04 51.80
C THR A 63 85.88 -17.50 50.37
N GLY A 64 84.72 -17.32 49.73
CA GLY A 64 84.57 -16.85 48.37
C GLY A 64 84.77 -15.34 48.20
N THR A 65 84.74 -14.91 46.94
CA THR A 65 84.97 -13.50 46.56
C THR A 65 83.68 -12.72 46.29
N ALA A 66 82.52 -13.35 46.45
CA ALA A 66 81.21 -12.72 46.37
C ALA A 66 80.30 -13.12 47.53
N THR A 67 79.33 -12.27 47.83
CA THR A 67 78.29 -12.49 48.84
C THR A 67 77.32 -13.58 48.39
N ALA A 68 77.05 -14.55 49.25
CA ALA A 68 75.89 -15.43 49.12
C ALA A 68 74.61 -14.69 49.54
N ASN A 69 73.55 -14.82 48.75
CA ASN A 69 72.21 -14.38 49.14
C ASN A 69 71.62 -15.38 50.15
N GLN A 70 70.33 -15.25 50.48
CA GLN A 70 69.61 -16.15 51.36
C GLN A 70 69.75 -17.63 50.95
N PHE A 71 70.07 -18.50 51.90
CA PHE A 71 70.18 -19.96 51.71
C PHE A 71 69.77 -20.73 52.98
N HIS A 72 69.55 -22.03 52.85
CA HIS A 72 69.14 -22.90 53.97
C HIS A 72 70.30 -23.73 54.49
N VAL A 73 70.38 -23.90 55.81
CA VAL A 73 71.21 -24.91 56.47
C VAL A 73 70.29 -25.95 57.06
N GLU A 74 70.38 -27.20 56.61
CA GLU A 74 69.48 -28.27 57.04
C GLU A 74 70.22 -29.33 57.86
N PHE A 75 69.61 -29.69 58.99
CA PHE A 75 70.15 -30.61 59.98
C PHE A 75 69.39 -31.93 59.95
N PHE A 76 70.14 -33.01 59.79
CA PHE A 76 69.65 -34.38 59.72
C PHE A 76 70.27 -35.24 60.81
N ILE A 77 69.53 -36.25 61.26
CA ILE A 77 69.99 -37.26 62.22
C ILE A 77 69.77 -38.67 61.67
N ARG A 78 70.62 -39.62 62.08
CA ARG A 78 70.39 -41.07 61.93
C ARG A 78 71.11 -41.88 63.00
N LEU A 79 70.64 -43.10 63.26
CA LEU A 79 71.35 -44.07 64.09
C LEU A 79 72.58 -44.63 63.33
N HIS A 80 73.75 -44.62 63.97
CA HIS A 80 74.98 -45.23 63.46
C HIS A 80 74.92 -46.77 63.56
N SER A 81 75.37 -47.46 62.51
CA SER A 81 75.27 -48.92 62.39
C SER A 81 76.43 -49.44 61.53
N GLU A 82 77.16 -50.43 62.07
CA GLU A 82 78.35 -51.01 61.42
C GLU A 82 78.05 -51.86 60.16
N SER A 83 76.78 -52.11 59.82
CA SER A 83 76.40 -53.05 58.74
C SER A 83 75.43 -52.50 57.69
N THR A 84 74.63 -51.48 58.03
CA THR A 84 73.84 -50.67 57.07
C THR A 84 73.57 -49.30 57.69
N ALA A 85 74.03 -48.22 57.06
CA ALA A 85 73.72 -46.86 57.50
C ALA A 85 72.21 -46.58 57.38
N GLY A 86 71.62 -45.96 58.40
CA GLY A 86 70.21 -45.55 58.38
C GLY A 86 69.94 -44.45 57.34
N SER A 87 68.65 -44.27 57.00
CA SER A 87 68.25 -43.07 56.25
C SER A 87 68.48 -41.84 57.12
N TRP A 88 68.90 -40.75 56.50
CA TRP A 88 68.88 -39.43 57.13
C TRP A 88 67.43 -38.99 57.32
N THR A 89 67.11 -38.44 58.49
CA THR A 89 65.85 -37.78 58.79
C THR A 89 66.14 -36.31 59.13
N SER A 90 65.58 -35.39 58.36
CA SER A 90 65.65 -33.95 58.64
C SER A 90 64.84 -33.62 59.89
N PHE A 91 65.38 -32.79 60.78
CA PHE A 91 64.70 -32.35 62.01
C PHE A 91 64.68 -30.84 62.21
N ALA A 92 65.58 -30.10 61.55
CA ALA A 92 65.61 -28.63 61.60
C ALA A 92 66.18 -28.04 60.31
N VAL A 93 65.67 -26.86 59.93
CA VAL A 93 66.22 -26.01 58.87
C VAL A 93 66.39 -24.62 59.47
N ASP A 94 67.57 -24.04 59.30
CA ASP A 94 67.84 -22.63 59.61
C ASP A 94 67.99 -21.84 58.30
N GLU A 95 67.41 -20.63 58.25
CA GLU A 95 67.37 -19.81 57.05
C GLU A 95 68.31 -18.61 57.20
N ILE A 96 69.50 -18.75 56.61
CA ILE A 96 70.53 -17.72 56.65
C ILE A 96 70.19 -16.66 55.61
N SER A 97 69.91 -15.43 56.05
CA SER A 97 69.54 -14.30 55.18
C SER A 97 70.59 -13.90 54.13
N GLY A 98 71.82 -14.37 54.29
CA GLY A 98 72.95 -14.24 53.36
C GLY A 98 74.28 -14.20 54.10
N LEU A 99 75.38 -14.45 53.40
CA LEU A 99 76.74 -14.40 53.97
C LEU A 99 77.70 -13.64 53.06
N SER A 100 78.22 -12.51 53.54
CA SER A 100 79.03 -11.62 52.72
C SER A 100 80.48 -12.09 52.56
N SER A 101 81.17 -11.63 51.51
CA SER A 101 82.61 -11.90 51.33
C SER A 101 83.52 -11.04 52.24
N VAL A 102 82.95 -10.28 53.18
CA VAL A 102 83.67 -9.43 54.15
C VAL A 102 83.44 -9.93 55.57
N GLU A 103 82.20 -10.24 55.91
CA GLU A 103 81.78 -10.90 57.14
C GLU A 103 81.74 -12.41 56.85
N GLN A 104 82.91 -13.04 56.93
CA GLN A 104 83.17 -14.37 56.36
C GLN A 104 82.64 -15.53 57.19
N GLN A 105 81.94 -15.30 58.31
CA GLN A 105 81.50 -16.32 59.27
C GLN A 105 80.08 -16.03 59.76
N ILE A 106 79.25 -17.07 59.91
CA ILE A 106 77.95 -16.99 60.60
C ILE A 106 77.62 -18.30 61.31
N GLU A 107 76.83 -18.20 62.38
CA GLU A 107 76.29 -19.35 63.09
C GLU A 107 74.90 -19.73 62.54
N ALA A 108 74.73 -20.99 62.13
CA ALA A 108 73.42 -21.61 61.95
C ALA A 108 73.05 -22.43 63.19
N ARG A 109 71.79 -22.38 63.61
CA ARG A 109 71.33 -22.94 64.90
C ARG A 109 70.16 -23.90 64.70
N ALA A 110 70.21 -25.02 65.41
CA ALA A 110 69.12 -25.99 65.48
C ALA A 110 68.93 -26.51 66.91
N VAL A 111 67.75 -27.05 67.19
CA VAL A 111 67.48 -27.77 68.43
C VAL A 111 67.04 -29.19 68.06
N LEU A 112 67.77 -30.18 68.52
CA LEU A 112 67.38 -31.58 68.44
C LEU A 112 66.66 -31.96 69.73
N ASP A 113 65.39 -32.32 69.62
CA ASP A 113 64.70 -32.99 70.72
C ASP A 113 65.16 -34.44 70.81
N SER A 114 65.77 -34.82 71.95
CA SER A 114 66.21 -36.20 72.16
C SER A 114 65.13 -37.15 72.66
N SER A 115 63.93 -36.67 73.01
CA SER A 115 62.81 -37.56 73.36
C SER A 115 62.02 -38.08 72.15
N ASP A 116 62.07 -37.37 71.01
CA ASP A 116 61.27 -37.72 69.82
C ASP A 116 61.59 -39.14 69.32
N SER A 117 60.72 -40.07 69.69
CA SER A 117 60.79 -41.50 69.33
C SER A 117 60.83 -41.78 67.81
N ARG A 118 60.50 -40.80 66.96
CA ARG A 118 60.63 -40.91 65.49
C ARG A 118 62.05 -40.65 65.02
N LEU A 119 62.78 -39.77 65.71
CA LEU A 119 64.18 -39.43 65.44
C LEU A 119 65.13 -40.38 66.18
N ILE A 120 64.81 -40.66 67.45
CA ILE A 120 65.63 -41.42 68.40
C ILE A 120 64.76 -42.56 68.99
N PRO A 121 64.56 -43.66 68.24
CA PRO A 121 63.72 -44.78 68.69
C PRO A 121 64.36 -45.66 69.79
N ALA A 122 65.66 -45.50 70.04
CA ALA A 122 66.42 -46.25 71.06
C ALA A 122 67.70 -45.52 71.47
N SER A 123 68.27 -45.86 72.62
CA SER A 123 69.62 -45.41 72.99
C SER A 123 70.69 -46.05 72.09
N GLY A 124 71.73 -45.28 71.74
CA GLY A 124 72.73 -45.68 70.75
C GLY A 124 73.67 -44.54 70.35
N ILE A 125 74.53 -44.80 69.37
CA ILE A 125 75.36 -43.77 68.73
C ILE A 125 74.57 -43.22 67.54
N TYR A 126 74.40 -41.90 67.48
CA TYR A 126 73.74 -41.19 66.40
C TYR A 126 74.75 -40.34 65.64
N GLU A 127 74.55 -40.21 64.34
CA GLU A 127 75.25 -39.24 63.50
C GLU A 127 74.33 -38.05 63.23
N ILE A 128 74.90 -36.85 63.34
CA ILE A 128 74.22 -35.57 63.07
C ILE A 128 74.95 -34.93 61.89
N ARG A 129 74.21 -34.63 60.83
CA ARG A 129 74.69 -34.04 59.57
C ARG A 129 74.09 -32.65 59.41
N ALA A 130 74.93 -31.66 59.14
CA ALA A 130 74.47 -30.35 58.65
C ALA A 130 74.86 -30.21 57.18
N VAL A 131 73.94 -29.70 56.36
CA VAL A 131 74.17 -29.39 54.94
C VAL A 131 73.90 -27.91 54.72
N VAL A 132 74.95 -27.17 54.35
CA VAL A 132 74.91 -25.77 53.95
C VAL A 132 74.39 -25.67 52.52
N ASP A 133 73.53 -24.69 52.26
CA ASP A 133 72.73 -24.59 51.02
C ASP A 133 72.05 -25.91 50.64
N SER A 134 71.25 -26.49 51.55
CA SER A 134 70.64 -27.81 51.34
C SER A 134 69.71 -27.90 50.12
N ASN A 135 69.27 -26.74 49.60
CA ASN A 135 68.46 -26.59 48.40
C ASN A 135 69.28 -26.37 47.11
N ASN A 136 70.62 -26.28 47.19
CA ASN A 136 71.54 -26.02 46.07
C ASN A 136 71.20 -24.72 45.29
N GLN A 137 70.81 -23.66 45.99
CA GLN A 137 70.38 -22.37 45.45
C GLN A 137 71.52 -21.39 45.14
N ILE A 138 72.68 -21.54 45.78
CA ILE A 138 73.86 -20.68 45.64
C ILE A 138 74.91 -21.44 44.81
N PRO A 139 75.27 -20.97 43.59
CA PRO A 139 76.30 -21.66 42.80
C PRO A 139 77.73 -21.30 43.26
N GLU A 140 78.49 -22.29 43.72
CA GLU A 140 79.72 -22.10 44.54
C GLU A 140 81.02 -22.36 43.73
N LEU A 141 82.21 -22.27 44.35
CA LEU A 141 83.45 -22.68 43.68
C LEU A 141 83.67 -24.20 43.81
N ASP A 142 83.36 -24.80 44.96
CA ASP A 142 83.37 -26.24 45.22
C ASP A 142 82.08 -26.70 45.92
N GLU A 143 81.09 -27.13 45.14
CA GLU A 143 79.78 -27.61 45.67
C GLU A 143 79.87 -28.99 46.36
N THR A 144 81.06 -29.44 46.78
CA THR A 144 81.28 -30.75 47.40
C THR A 144 81.71 -30.69 48.87
N ASN A 145 81.92 -29.49 49.43
CA ASN A 145 82.38 -29.31 50.81
C ASN A 145 81.28 -28.81 51.78
N ASN A 146 80.07 -28.54 51.28
CA ASN A 146 78.88 -28.03 52.00
C ASN A 146 78.39 -28.88 53.20
N GLU A 147 79.01 -30.01 53.53
CA GLU A 147 78.49 -31.01 54.47
C GLU A 147 79.45 -31.25 55.64
N MET A 148 78.92 -31.24 56.86
CA MET A 148 79.63 -31.70 58.07
C MET A 148 78.82 -32.77 58.80
N ILE A 149 79.49 -33.84 59.23
CA ILE A 149 78.91 -34.88 60.09
C ILE A 149 79.67 -34.94 61.41
N THR A 150 78.95 -35.00 62.53
CA THR A 150 79.46 -35.36 63.86
C THR A 150 78.75 -36.60 64.41
N SER A 151 79.21 -37.13 65.55
CA SER A 151 78.55 -38.23 66.25
C SER A 151 78.26 -37.90 67.71
N ALA A 152 77.11 -38.32 68.20
CA ALA A 152 76.66 -38.17 69.58
C ALA A 152 76.21 -39.53 70.15
N ILE A 153 76.57 -39.82 71.39
CA ILE A 153 76.03 -40.97 72.13
C ILE A 153 74.78 -40.50 72.86
N ILE A 154 73.63 -41.11 72.56
CA ILE A 154 72.36 -40.86 73.27
C ILE A 154 72.06 -42.08 74.14
N GLN A 155 72.01 -41.88 75.46
CA GLN A 155 71.74 -42.93 76.45
C GLN A 155 70.36 -42.76 77.07
N SER A 156 69.74 -43.86 77.52
CA SER A 156 68.44 -43.83 78.19
C SER A 156 68.46 -42.94 79.43
N SER A 157 67.38 -42.18 79.66
CA SER A 157 67.29 -41.21 80.75
C SER A 157 67.67 -41.80 82.10
N ARG A 158 68.44 -41.03 82.88
CA ARG A 158 68.84 -41.36 84.26
C ARG A 158 68.39 -40.29 85.26
N LEU A 159 67.53 -39.37 84.83
CA LEU A 159 67.15 -38.19 85.61
C LEU A 159 66.32 -38.56 86.84
N GLY A 160 65.52 -39.63 86.75
CA GLY A 160 64.78 -40.17 87.89
C GLY A 160 63.71 -39.20 88.41
N LEU A 161 63.03 -38.53 87.47
CA LEU A 161 61.97 -37.53 87.69
C LEU A 161 60.58 -38.11 87.37
N PRO A 162 59.48 -37.36 87.58
CA PRO A 162 58.15 -37.63 86.99
C PRO A 162 58.15 -37.42 85.46
N ASP A 163 57.08 -37.81 84.77
CA ASP A 163 56.92 -37.65 83.31
C ASP A 163 55.41 -37.60 82.95
N LEU A 164 54.82 -36.39 82.87
CA LEU A 164 53.38 -36.12 82.86
C LEU A 164 52.75 -35.95 81.47
N ARG A 165 52.56 -37.07 80.81
CA ARG A 165 52.05 -37.13 79.45
C ARG A 165 50.58 -36.78 79.27
N ALA A 166 50.31 -35.99 78.23
CA ALA A 166 48.97 -35.76 77.68
C ALA A 166 48.49 -36.98 76.87
N LYS A 167 47.88 -37.96 77.54
CA LYS A 167 47.63 -39.30 76.97
C LYS A 167 46.50 -39.37 75.93
N SER A 168 45.36 -38.75 76.20
CA SER A 168 44.21 -38.74 75.28
C SER A 168 43.25 -37.60 75.54
N LEU A 169 42.49 -37.20 74.50
CA LEU A 169 41.45 -36.18 74.59
C LEU A 169 40.18 -36.69 73.89
N ALA A 170 39.07 -36.77 74.63
CA ALA A 170 37.77 -37.26 74.16
C ALA A 170 36.68 -36.19 74.33
N PHE A 171 35.63 -36.31 73.50
CA PHE A 171 34.51 -35.37 73.43
C PHE A 171 33.19 -36.12 73.55
N ASP A 172 32.29 -35.62 74.39
CA ASP A 172 30.91 -36.10 74.53
C ASP A 172 29.91 -34.94 74.34
N PRO A 173 29.13 -34.90 73.23
CA PRO A 173 29.15 -35.84 72.11
C PRO A 173 30.39 -35.72 71.21
N THR A 174 30.67 -36.75 70.42
CA THR A 174 31.82 -36.80 69.50
C THR A 174 31.68 -35.83 68.33
N SER A 175 32.78 -35.17 67.96
CA SER A 175 32.89 -34.34 66.74
C SER A 175 32.47 -35.12 65.47
N PRO A 176 31.75 -34.50 64.52
CA PRO A 176 31.22 -33.14 64.54
C PRO A 176 29.88 -33.03 65.31
N VAL A 177 29.59 -31.85 65.87
CA VAL A 177 28.36 -31.57 66.64
C VAL A 177 27.58 -30.40 66.02
N GLU A 178 26.27 -30.31 66.24
CA GLU A 178 25.48 -29.13 65.84
C GLU A 178 25.79 -27.93 66.75
N GLN A 179 25.67 -26.71 66.22
CA GLN A 179 25.77 -25.47 67.00
C GLN A 179 24.86 -25.50 68.24
N ASP A 180 25.29 -24.83 69.32
CA ASP A 180 24.64 -24.79 70.64
C ASP A 180 24.53 -26.14 71.38
N THR A 181 25.02 -27.24 70.80
CA THR A 181 25.20 -28.50 71.52
C THR A 181 26.24 -28.32 72.62
N LYS A 182 25.87 -28.61 73.88
CA LYS A 182 26.84 -28.63 74.98
C LYS A 182 27.78 -29.82 74.82
N VAL A 183 29.09 -29.56 74.81
CA VAL A 183 30.15 -30.58 74.70
C VAL A 183 30.93 -30.65 76.00
N GLU A 184 31.07 -31.84 76.57
CA GLU A 184 32.01 -32.13 77.65
C GLU A 184 33.31 -32.70 77.06
N ILE A 185 34.44 -32.25 77.58
CA ILE A 185 35.78 -32.70 77.21
C ILE A 185 36.35 -33.52 78.36
N VAL A 186 36.93 -34.67 78.03
CA VAL A 186 37.61 -35.57 78.96
C VAL A 186 39.02 -35.81 78.45
N GLY A 187 39.99 -35.16 79.10
CA GLY A 187 41.42 -35.36 78.88
C GLY A 187 41.99 -36.35 79.88
N THR A 188 42.80 -37.31 79.45
CA THR A 188 43.49 -38.25 80.34
C THR A 188 44.97 -37.88 80.41
N VAL A 189 45.50 -37.80 81.63
CA VAL A 189 46.91 -37.54 81.94
C VAL A 189 47.51 -38.75 82.63
N SER A 190 48.73 -39.12 82.24
CA SER A 190 49.44 -40.28 82.79
C SER A 190 50.86 -39.91 83.21
N ASN A 191 51.30 -40.36 84.39
CA ASN A 191 52.70 -40.24 84.79
C ASN A 191 53.48 -41.49 84.35
N GLU A 192 54.20 -41.41 83.22
CA GLU A 192 54.99 -42.53 82.67
C GLU A 192 56.37 -42.69 83.37
N GLY A 193 56.71 -41.75 84.27
CA GLY A 193 58.04 -41.59 84.86
C GLY A 193 58.33 -42.42 86.11
N ASP A 194 59.57 -42.32 86.59
CA ASP A 194 60.06 -43.13 87.72
C ASP A 194 59.69 -42.60 89.11
N GLN A 195 59.23 -41.34 89.23
CA GLN A 195 58.82 -40.73 90.50
C GLN A 195 57.36 -40.28 90.50
N LYS A 196 56.84 -40.02 91.70
CA LYS A 196 55.55 -39.32 91.87
C LYS A 196 55.73 -37.84 91.52
N ALA A 197 54.87 -37.32 90.64
CA ALA A 197 54.70 -35.90 90.39
C ALA A 197 54.17 -35.14 91.62
N ALA A 198 54.65 -33.91 91.80
CA ALA A 198 54.04 -32.93 92.70
C ALA A 198 52.63 -32.51 92.20
N PRO A 199 51.90 -31.62 92.90
CA PRO A 199 50.67 -31.05 92.35
C PRO A 199 50.96 -30.18 91.12
N PHE A 200 50.16 -30.35 90.06
CA PHE A 200 50.23 -29.60 88.81
C PHE A 200 48.82 -29.17 88.36
N SER A 201 48.73 -28.52 87.20
CA SER A 201 47.46 -28.15 86.56
C SER A 201 47.39 -28.65 85.11
N VAL A 202 46.19 -28.72 84.54
CA VAL A 202 45.98 -29.03 83.12
C VAL A 202 45.24 -27.89 82.45
N GLU A 203 45.85 -27.29 81.44
CA GLU A 203 45.24 -26.28 80.58
C GLU A 203 44.43 -26.95 79.48
N LEU A 204 43.20 -26.46 79.25
CA LEU A 204 42.44 -26.74 78.04
C LEU A 204 42.16 -25.44 77.29
N ALA A 205 42.51 -25.42 76.01
CA ALA A 205 42.40 -24.26 75.13
C ALA A 205 41.86 -24.63 73.74
N TYR A 206 41.29 -23.67 73.01
CA TYR A 206 40.79 -23.87 71.64
C TYR A 206 41.27 -22.78 70.66
N CYS A 207 41.16 -23.07 69.36
CA CYS A 207 41.51 -22.14 68.28
C CYS A 207 40.71 -22.43 67.01
N LYS A 208 40.08 -21.43 66.38
CA LYS A 208 39.32 -21.60 65.11
C LYS A 208 40.31 -21.68 63.93
N ILE A 209 40.17 -22.70 63.07
CA ILE A 209 40.99 -22.84 61.85
C ILE A 209 40.19 -22.42 60.61
N ASN A 210 40.73 -21.45 59.86
CA ASN A 210 40.07 -20.88 58.69
C ASN A 210 40.36 -21.66 57.39
N SER A 211 41.31 -22.60 57.40
CA SER A 211 41.74 -23.37 56.24
C SER A 211 42.13 -24.81 56.61
N LEU A 212 41.73 -25.76 55.76
CA LEU A 212 42.06 -27.20 55.91
C LEU A 212 43.42 -27.58 55.31
N VAL A 213 44.17 -26.61 54.77
CA VAL A 213 45.43 -26.87 54.04
C VAL A 213 46.58 -27.27 54.99
N ASN A 214 46.56 -26.81 56.24
CA ASN A 214 47.51 -27.24 57.27
C ASN A 214 46.80 -27.34 58.64
N PRO A 215 46.09 -28.44 58.92
CA PRO A 215 45.11 -28.52 60.00
C PRO A 215 45.73 -28.71 61.40
N THR A 216 47.03 -28.47 61.57
CA THR A 216 47.79 -28.65 62.83
C THR A 216 48.30 -27.35 63.42
N THR A 217 48.29 -26.24 62.67
CA THR A 217 48.78 -24.93 63.13
C THR A 217 47.62 -23.98 63.39
N CYS A 218 47.53 -23.46 64.62
CA CYS A 218 46.56 -22.43 64.98
C CYS A 218 46.91 -21.08 64.29
N PRO A 219 45.96 -20.39 63.61
CA PRO A 219 46.22 -19.10 62.95
C PRO A 219 46.36 -17.90 63.91
N SER A 220 45.99 -18.07 65.17
CA SER A 220 46.06 -17.07 66.25
C SER A 220 46.80 -17.67 67.46
N ASP A 221 46.75 -17.01 68.61
CA ASP A 221 47.00 -17.70 69.88
C ASP A 221 45.82 -18.62 70.24
N PHE A 222 46.11 -19.67 71.01
CA PHE A 222 45.09 -20.53 71.62
C PHE A 222 44.34 -19.80 72.74
N THR A 223 43.01 -19.82 72.71
CA THR A 223 42.16 -19.26 73.77
C THR A 223 41.90 -20.31 74.84
N GLN A 224 42.47 -20.11 76.03
CA GLN A 224 42.21 -20.94 77.19
C GLN A 224 40.74 -20.83 77.62
N PHE A 225 40.08 -21.96 77.89
CA PHE A 225 38.71 -22.00 78.41
C PHE A 225 38.58 -22.76 79.74
N ALA A 226 39.57 -23.58 80.11
CA ALA A 226 39.63 -24.18 81.43
C ALA A 226 41.08 -24.33 81.94
N LEU A 227 41.23 -24.29 83.26
CA LEU A 227 42.41 -24.75 84.00
C LEU A 227 41.91 -25.73 85.06
N VAL A 228 42.37 -26.98 85.00
CA VAL A 228 41.94 -28.03 85.92
C VAL A 228 43.03 -28.25 86.95
N GLU A 229 42.83 -27.70 88.15
CA GLU A 229 43.77 -27.79 89.28
C GLU A 229 43.29 -28.82 90.32
N ASP A 230 42.01 -28.76 90.72
CA ASP A 230 41.43 -29.55 91.81
C ASP A 230 41.66 -31.06 91.71
N ALA A 231 41.59 -31.60 90.48
CA ALA A 231 41.79 -33.04 90.22
C ALA A 231 43.24 -33.49 90.46
N PHE A 232 44.21 -32.57 90.40
CA PHE A 232 45.65 -32.85 90.40
C PHE A 232 46.37 -32.31 91.66
N LEU A 233 45.64 -31.70 92.61
CA LEU A 233 46.17 -31.23 93.91
C LEU A 233 46.90 -32.31 94.74
N GLY A 234 46.63 -33.59 94.49
CA GLY A 234 47.32 -34.71 95.13
C GLY A 234 48.68 -35.06 94.50
N GLY A 235 48.98 -34.53 93.31
CA GLY A 235 50.03 -35.02 92.41
C GLY A 235 49.75 -36.43 91.87
N LEU A 236 50.48 -36.85 90.83
CA LEU A 236 50.24 -38.13 90.13
C LEU A 236 51.34 -39.16 90.46
N THR A 237 50.96 -40.30 91.02
CA THR A 237 51.90 -41.40 91.31
C THR A 237 52.47 -42.00 90.03
N LYS A 238 53.68 -42.58 90.09
CA LYS A 238 54.26 -43.40 89.01
C LYS A 238 53.25 -44.39 88.44
N GLY A 239 53.07 -44.39 87.12
CA GLY A 239 52.12 -45.23 86.40
C GLY A 239 50.65 -44.95 86.71
N GLY A 240 50.34 -43.82 87.36
CA GLY A 240 48.98 -43.38 87.65
C GLY A 240 48.38 -42.61 86.49
N GLU A 241 47.05 -42.66 86.39
CA GLU A 241 46.27 -41.92 85.40
C GLU A 241 45.13 -41.15 86.09
N LEU A 242 44.86 -39.93 85.62
CA LEU A 242 43.77 -39.07 86.10
C LEU A 242 43.12 -38.32 84.94
N GLU A 243 41.89 -37.84 85.14
CA GLU A 243 41.11 -37.15 84.11
C GLU A 243 40.96 -35.65 84.41
N ALA A 244 41.27 -34.81 83.42
CA ALA A 244 40.85 -33.42 83.36
C ALA A 244 39.49 -33.33 82.65
N ARG A 245 38.51 -32.65 83.24
CA ARG A 245 37.15 -32.53 82.71
C ARG A 245 36.70 -31.07 82.65
N ALA A 246 36.18 -30.64 81.50
CA ALA A 246 35.64 -29.29 81.31
C ALA A 246 34.58 -29.26 80.19
N SER A 247 33.61 -28.35 80.29
CA SER A 247 32.69 -28.08 79.18
C SER A 247 33.33 -27.12 78.19
N LEU A 248 33.24 -27.41 76.89
CA LEU A 248 33.60 -26.46 75.83
C LEU A 248 32.59 -25.29 75.85
N PRO A 249 33.02 -24.03 75.68
CA PRO A 249 32.09 -22.90 75.53
C PRO A 249 31.24 -23.03 74.26
N THR A 250 30.14 -22.28 74.19
CA THR A 250 29.41 -22.11 72.92
C THR A 250 30.31 -21.39 71.93
N LEU A 251 30.51 -22.00 70.76
CA LEU A 251 31.35 -21.50 69.68
C LEU A 251 30.57 -21.47 68.37
N GLU A 252 30.93 -20.56 67.49
CA GLU A 252 30.36 -20.43 66.15
C GLU A 252 30.60 -21.69 65.29
N PRO A 253 29.81 -21.92 64.23
CA PRO A 253 30.11 -22.92 63.21
C PRO A 253 31.54 -22.80 62.67
N GLY A 254 32.18 -23.94 62.46
CA GLY A 254 33.56 -24.00 61.99
C GLY A 254 34.34 -25.21 62.52
N THR A 255 35.62 -25.24 62.17
CA THR A 255 36.56 -26.27 62.64
C THR A 255 37.55 -25.63 63.61
N TYR A 256 37.86 -26.35 64.67
CA TYR A 256 38.68 -25.89 65.79
C TYR A 256 39.79 -26.89 66.10
N LEU A 257 40.93 -26.38 66.56
CA LEU A 257 41.92 -27.14 67.30
C LEU A 257 41.61 -27.04 68.78
N ILE A 258 41.56 -28.17 69.48
CA ILE A 258 41.46 -28.24 70.94
C ILE A 258 42.79 -28.76 71.48
N ARG A 259 43.42 -27.99 72.35
CA ARG A 259 44.71 -28.27 72.99
C ARG A 259 44.49 -28.66 74.44
N MET A 260 45.14 -29.73 74.86
CA MET A 260 45.39 -30.07 76.26
C MET A 260 46.88 -29.93 76.52
N ARG A 261 47.25 -29.16 77.54
CA ARG A 261 48.63 -29.05 78.01
C ARG A 261 48.69 -29.37 79.50
N VAL A 262 49.51 -30.36 79.84
CA VAL A 262 49.80 -30.78 81.22
C VAL A 262 50.96 -29.95 81.76
N ASP A 263 50.89 -29.62 83.05
CA ASP A 263 51.82 -28.73 83.75
C ASP A 263 52.28 -27.50 82.94
N PRO A 264 51.34 -26.66 82.50
CA PRO A 264 51.59 -25.62 81.50
C PRO A 264 52.69 -24.62 81.96
N PRO A 265 53.65 -24.27 81.08
CA PRO A 265 54.74 -23.37 81.42
C PRO A 265 54.22 -21.97 81.76
N THR A 266 54.90 -21.32 82.69
CA THR A 266 54.59 -19.97 83.16
C THR A 266 55.70 -19.00 82.81
N SER A 267 55.44 -17.70 82.94
CA SER A 267 56.46 -16.65 82.75
C SER A 267 57.63 -16.72 83.74
N HIS A 268 57.49 -17.50 84.81
CA HIS A 268 58.53 -17.69 85.83
C HIS A 268 59.24 -19.05 85.68
N ASN A 269 58.50 -20.09 85.30
CA ASN A 269 59.04 -21.41 84.99
C ASN A 269 58.66 -21.81 83.56
N PRO A 270 59.58 -21.70 82.57
CA PRO A 270 59.27 -21.92 81.16
C PRO A 270 59.20 -23.41 80.73
N ALA A 271 59.47 -24.36 81.64
CA ALA A 271 59.30 -25.80 81.43
C ALA A 271 57.93 -26.26 81.98
N GLY A 272 57.80 -26.23 83.31
CA GLY A 272 56.56 -26.49 84.07
C GLY A 272 56.71 -26.04 85.52
N MET A 273 55.78 -26.38 86.41
CA MET A 273 56.01 -26.32 87.86
C MET A 273 56.77 -27.54 88.39
N ILE A 274 56.89 -28.60 87.60
CA ILE A 274 57.54 -29.88 87.89
C ILE A 274 58.66 -30.07 86.87
N ASP A 275 59.87 -30.37 87.35
CA ASP A 275 60.96 -30.80 86.46
C ASP A 275 60.68 -32.25 86.01
N GLU A 276 60.55 -32.49 84.70
CA GLU A 276 60.09 -33.76 84.13
C GLU A 276 61.22 -34.55 83.46
N GLN A 277 60.98 -35.83 83.12
CA GLN A 277 61.91 -36.60 82.29
C GLN A 277 61.83 -36.22 80.81
N ASP A 278 60.66 -35.77 80.34
CA ASP A 278 60.37 -35.42 78.95
C ASP A 278 59.30 -34.32 78.86
N GLU A 279 59.74 -33.06 79.03
CA GLU A 279 58.92 -31.85 78.92
C GLU A 279 58.18 -31.71 77.57
N ALA A 280 58.57 -32.47 76.53
CA ALA A 280 57.99 -32.36 75.19
C ALA A 280 56.67 -33.15 75.01
N ASN A 281 56.37 -34.11 75.90
CA ASN A 281 55.17 -34.97 75.76
C ASN A 281 53.92 -34.46 76.52
N ASN A 282 54.04 -33.29 77.14
CA ASN A 282 53.02 -32.63 77.94
C ASN A 282 51.85 -32.04 77.12
N GLU A 283 51.91 -32.04 75.78
CA GLU A 283 50.90 -31.42 74.91
C GLU A 283 50.20 -32.41 73.95
N LEU A 284 48.88 -32.30 73.84
CA LEU A 284 48.06 -33.01 72.86
C LEU A 284 47.06 -32.07 72.19
N ILE A 285 46.99 -32.10 70.86
CA ILE A 285 46.08 -31.28 70.04
C ILE A 285 45.18 -32.18 69.19
N VAL A 286 43.86 -31.93 69.18
CA VAL A 286 42.86 -32.69 68.41
C VAL A 286 41.89 -31.74 67.69
N ILE A 287 41.44 -32.14 66.49
CA ILE A 287 40.47 -31.38 65.68
C ILE A 287 39.04 -31.64 66.18
N PHE A 288 38.27 -30.56 66.37
CA PHE A 288 36.85 -30.57 66.73
C PHE A 288 36.05 -29.72 65.73
N ALA A 289 34.84 -30.12 65.35
CA ALA A 289 34.05 -29.41 64.34
C ALA A 289 32.60 -29.16 64.81
N ILE A 290 32.12 -27.94 64.56
CA ILE A 290 30.78 -27.47 64.88
C ILE A 290 30.06 -27.17 63.56
N GLN A 291 28.93 -27.82 63.34
CA GLN A 291 28.07 -27.68 62.17
C GLN A 291 27.07 -26.55 62.42
N GLY A 292 26.82 -25.76 61.38
CA GLY A 292 25.83 -24.67 61.39
C GLY A 292 25.03 -24.61 60.10
N SER A 293 24.30 -23.50 59.95
CA SER A 293 23.72 -23.09 58.67
C SER A 293 24.80 -22.41 57.82
N GLU A 294 24.55 -22.32 56.51
CA GLU A 294 25.38 -21.57 55.56
C GLU A 294 24.47 -21.14 54.40
N LEU A 295 23.76 -20.05 54.63
CA LEU A 295 22.86 -19.37 53.73
C LEU A 295 23.65 -18.61 52.67
N HIS A 296 23.06 -18.46 51.49
CA HIS A 296 23.48 -17.50 50.48
C HIS A 296 22.36 -17.33 49.44
N VAL A 297 22.53 -16.41 48.50
CA VAL A 297 21.54 -16.12 47.45
C VAL A 297 22.15 -16.42 46.06
N PRO A 298 22.10 -17.68 45.55
CA PRO A 298 22.69 -18.05 44.25
C PRO A 298 22.25 -17.21 43.05
N GLY A 299 21.05 -16.61 43.08
CA GLY A 299 20.58 -15.81 41.95
C GLY A 299 19.21 -15.15 42.17
N ILE A 300 18.96 -14.13 41.34
CA ILE A 300 17.72 -13.36 41.31
C ILE A 300 17.16 -13.40 39.88
N THR A 301 15.88 -13.72 39.76
CA THR A 301 15.09 -13.61 38.52
C THR A 301 13.89 -12.70 38.75
N TYR A 302 13.24 -12.24 37.67
CA TYR A 302 12.07 -11.36 37.78
C TYR A 302 11.07 -11.57 36.64
N THR A 303 9.80 -11.30 36.93
CA THR A 303 8.68 -11.39 35.98
C THR A 303 7.81 -10.14 36.10
N PRO A 304 7.43 -9.46 35.00
CA PRO A 304 7.78 -9.77 33.60
C PRO A 304 9.26 -9.49 33.26
N VAL A 305 9.77 -10.12 32.20
CA VAL A 305 11.19 -10.01 31.77
C VAL A 305 11.52 -8.65 31.14
N LEU A 306 10.51 -7.95 30.61
CA LEU A 306 10.62 -6.59 30.05
C LEU A 306 9.59 -5.68 30.74
N PRO A 307 9.81 -5.32 32.01
CA PRO A 307 8.89 -4.47 32.76
C PRO A 307 8.93 -3.02 32.27
N ARG A 308 7.85 -2.30 32.51
CA ARG A 308 7.69 -0.86 32.26
C ARG A 308 7.54 -0.08 33.55
N VAL A 309 7.87 1.20 33.51
CA VAL A 309 7.39 2.17 34.50
C VAL A 309 5.86 2.09 34.54
N GLY A 310 5.29 1.80 35.71
CA GLY A 310 3.88 1.47 35.88
C GLY A 310 3.64 0.04 36.37
N ASP A 311 4.48 -0.91 35.94
CA ASP A 311 4.26 -2.33 36.20
C ASP A 311 4.51 -2.72 37.67
N THR A 312 3.84 -3.81 38.08
CA THR A 312 4.19 -4.56 39.30
C THR A 312 5.04 -5.77 38.89
N VAL A 313 6.24 -5.86 39.44
CA VAL A 313 7.24 -6.88 39.11
C VAL A 313 7.42 -7.83 40.29
N THR A 314 7.32 -9.13 40.05
CA THR A 314 7.67 -10.15 41.05
C THR A 314 9.16 -10.48 40.93
N ILE A 315 9.93 -10.17 41.96
CA ILE A 315 11.33 -10.56 42.10
C ILE A 315 11.37 -11.92 42.80
N SER A 316 12.02 -12.91 42.18
CA SER A 316 12.19 -14.26 42.72
C SER A 316 13.67 -14.51 43.00
N ALA A 317 14.04 -14.63 44.27
CA ALA A 317 15.40 -14.93 44.71
C ALA A 317 15.49 -16.38 45.17
N THR A 318 16.44 -17.13 44.62
CA THR A 318 16.79 -18.45 45.17
C THR A 318 17.65 -18.23 46.40
N VAL A 319 17.28 -18.83 47.53
CA VAL A 319 18.05 -18.83 48.78
C VAL A 319 18.44 -20.27 49.07
N GLU A 320 19.71 -20.51 49.40
CA GLU A 320 20.26 -21.84 49.61
C GLU A 320 20.99 -21.93 50.95
N ASN A 321 20.63 -22.94 51.77
CA ASN A 321 21.37 -23.33 52.95
C ASN A 321 22.29 -24.50 52.58
N SER A 322 23.53 -24.21 52.21
CA SER A 322 24.56 -25.22 51.93
C SER A 322 25.15 -25.87 53.21
N GLY A 323 24.76 -25.34 54.38
CA GLY A 323 25.12 -25.85 55.69
C GLY A 323 24.47 -27.20 55.98
N GLN A 324 24.78 -27.78 57.14
CA GLN A 324 24.21 -29.09 57.53
C GLN A 324 23.09 -28.95 58.57
N VAL A 325 23.04 -27.83 59.31
CA VAL A 325 21.99 -27.54 60.28
C VAL A 325 20.83 -26.80 59.61
N LYS A 326 19.61 -27.03 60.10
CA LYS A 326 18.40 -26.34 59.63
C LYS A 326 18.36 -24.90 60.15
N CYS A 327 18.36 -23.93 59.23
CA CYS A 327 17.97 -22.56 59.55
C CYS A 327 16.44 -22.41 59.62
N SER A 328 15.93 -21.67 60.61
CA SER A 328 14.49 -21.39 60.77
C SER A 328 14.24 -19.89 60.92
N ASN A 329 13.29 -19.37 60.15
CA ASN A 329 12.89 -17.95 60.11
C ASN A 329 13.99 -16.94 59.75
N ALA A 330 14.95 -17.30 58.89
CA ALA A 330 15.88 -16.32 58.31
C ALA A 330 15.09 -15.25 57.54
N GLU A 331 15.36 -13.97 57.82
CA GLU A 331 14.76 -12.86 57.08
C GLU A 331 15.38 -12.75 55.67
N VAL A 332 14.57 -12.40 54.67
CA VAL A 332 15.02 -12.16 53.29
C VAL A 332 14.48 -10.80 52.86
N ALA A 333 15.37 -9.82 52.76
CA ALA A 333 15.04 -8.43 52.47
C ALA A 333 15.32 -8.09 51.00
N PHE A 334 14.34 -7.46 50.35
CA PHE A 334 14.39 -7.06 48.95
C PHE A 334 14.47 -5.54 48.83
N PHE A 335 15.44 -5.05 48.05
CA PHE A 335 15.71 -3.62 47.83
C PHE A 335 15.74 -3.27 46.34
N VAL A 336 15.31 -2.06 46.02
CA VAL A 336 15.50 -1.39 44.72
C VAL A 336 16.25 -0.07 44.96
N ASP A 337 17.39 0.13 44.31
CA ASP A 337 18.27 1.30 44.46
C ASP A 337 18.56 1.71 45.93
N GLY A 338 18.61 0.73 46.83
CA GLY A 338 18.84 0.91 48.26
C GLY A 338 17.58 1.08 49.12
N ALA A 339 16.41 1.33 48.53
CA ALA A 339 15.13 1.36 49.24
C ALA A 339 14.55 -0.05 49.40
N GLN A 340 14.22 -0.46 50.63
CA GLN A 340 13.57 -1.75 50.89
C GLN A 340 12.12 -1.71 50.42
N PHE A 341 11.69 -2.69 49.61
CA PHE A 341 10.31 -2.79 49.14
C PHE A 341 9.56 -4.02 49.66
N ASP A 342 10.27 -5.07 50.06
CA ASP A 342 9.66 -6.26 50.67
C ASP A 342 10.60 -6.92 51.70
N LEU A 343 10.00 -7.63 52.65
CA LEU A 343 10.67 -8.45 53.66
C LEU A 343 9.88 -9.75 53.83
N LYS A 344 10.58 -10.87 53.72
CA LYS A 344 10.02 -12.23 53.86
C LYS A 344 10.84 -13.01 54.90
N THR A 345 10.37 -14.20 55.23
CA THR A 345 11.08 -15.15 56.10
C THR A 345 11.11 -16.52 55.44
N ILE A 346 12.23 -17.23 55.53
CA ILE A 346 12.42 -18.57 54.99
C ILE A 346 12.86 -19.55 56.09
N THR A 347 12.64 -20.85 55.87
CA THR A 347 13.11 -21.93 56.74
C THR A 347 13.67 -23.03 55.85
N LEU A 348 14.97 -23.30 55.95
CA LEU A 348 15.69 -24.22 55.08
C LEU A 348 16.41 -25.29 55.92
N ALA A 349 16.15 -26.56 55.61
CA ALA A 349 17.00 -27.65 56.10
C ALA A 349 18.42 -27.54 55.49
N GLY A 350 19.41 -28.18 56.12
CA GLY A 350 20.75 -28.24 55.58
C GLY A 350 20.79 -28.90 54.19
N GLY A 351 21.61 -28.36 53.29
CA GLY A 351 21.74 -28.79 51.90
C GLY A 351 20.49 -28.58 51.05
N GLN A 352 19.62 -27.60 51.37
CA GLN A 352 18.39 -27.31 50.63
C GLN A 352 18.32 -25.84 50.19
N SER A 353 17.64 -25.62 49.06
CA SER A 353 17.30 -24.29 48.56
C SER A 353 15.81 -24.16 48.27
N ASP A 354 15.31 -22.93 48.34
CA ASP A 354 13.91 -22.57 48.02
C ASP A 354 13.87 -21.15 47.42
N VAL A 355 12.76 -20.79 46.78
CA VAL A 355 12.61 -19.50 46.08
C VAL A 355 11.68 -18.58 46.86
N VAL A 356 12.22 -17.44 47.29
CA VAL A 356 11.47 -16.39 47.99
C VAL A 356 11.08 -15.30 47.00
N GLN A 357 9.82 -14.86 47.07
CA GLN A 357 9.28 -13.84 46.18
C GLN A 357 8.98 -12.52 46.90
N GLY A 358 9.50 -11.42 46.36
CA GLY A 358 9.17 -10.05 46.75
C GLY A 358 8.42 -9.32 45.62
N VAL A 359 7.50 -8.42 45.96
CA VAL A 359 6.67 -7.70 44.98
C VAL A 359 7.03 -6.21 44.90
N LEU A 360 7.59 -5.78 43.77
CA LEU A 360 7.98 -4.39 43.49
C LEU A 360 6.92 -3.69 42.64
N ASN A 361 6.23 -2.69 43.18
CA ASN A 361 5.40 -1.78 42.38
C ASN A 361 6.24 -0.58 41.91
N THR A 362 6.58 -0.52 40.63
CA THR A 362 7.50 0.52 40.10
C THR A 362 6.98 1.95 40.28
N SER A 363 5.65 2.15 40.26
CA SER A 363 5.01 3.45 40.47
C SER A 363 5.16 3.96 41.90
N GLN A 364 5.04 3.07 42.90
CA GLN A 364 5.13 3.45 44.31
C GLN A 364 6.53 3.90 44.72
N PHE A 365 7.56 3.44 44.00
CA PHE A 365 8.96 3.78 44.22
C PHE A 365 9.45 4.92 43.31
N ASN A 366 8.56 5.52 42.50
CA ASN A 366 8.86 6.60 41.55
C ASN A 366 10.06 6.27 40.62
N LEU A 367 10.11 5.05 40.11
CA LEU A 367 11.20 4.60 39.24
C LEU A 367 10.98 5.13 37.81
N ASP A 368 12.01 5.77 37.26
CA ASP A 368 12.03 6.25 35.88
C ASP A 368 12.30 5.12 34.86
N ALA A 369 12.30 5.44 33.57
CA ALA A 369 12.75 4.51 32.53
C ALA A 369 14.28 4.42 32.55
N GLY A 370 14.84 3.23 32.77
CA GLY A 370 16.28 3.06 32.93
C GLY A 370 16.68 1.74 33.59
N VAL A 371 17.93 1.65 34.01
CA VAL A 371 18.47 0.50 34.74
C VAL A 371 18.44 0.80 36.24
N HIS A 372 17.77 -0.07 36.99
CA HIS A 372 17.69 -0.04 38.45
C HIS A 372 18.38 -1.27 39.04
N THR A 373 18.87 -1.16 40.27
CA THR A 373 19.58 -2.24 40.97
C THR A 373 18.63 -2.94 41.94
N ILE A 374 18.36 -4.22 41.69
CA ILE A 374 17.72 -5.10 42.66
C ILE A 374 18.81 -5.72 43.53
N ARG A 375 18.65 -5.64 44.85
CA ARG A 375 19.53 -6.27 45.85
C ARG A 375 18.70 -7.11 46.79
N VAL A 376 19.13 -8.35 47.02
CA VAL A 376 18.49 -9.26 47.98
C VAL A 376 19.54 -9.73 48.97
N ILE A 377 19.17 -9.68 50.26
CA ILE A 377 20.00 -10.11 51.37
C ILE A 377 19.22 -11.15 52.16
N VAL A 378 19.81 -12.31 52.40
CA VAL A 378 19.33 -13.26 53.42
C VAL A 378 20.04 -12.95 54.74
N ASP A 379 19.31 -13.09 55.84
CA ASP A 379 19.65 -12.64 57.19
C ASP A 379 20.34 -11.25 57.26
N PRO A 380 19.67 -10.18 56.80
CA PRO A 380 20.22 -8.81 56.80
C PRO A 380 20.54 -8.24 58.19
N LYS A 381 20.24 -8.97 59.27
CA LYS A 381 20.49 -8.57 60.67
C LYS A 381 21.63 -9.36 61.33
N ASN A 382 22.15 -10.41 60.68
CA ASN A 382 23.18 -11.30 61.24
C ASN A 382 22.74 -11.86 62.62
N LEU A 383 21.63 -12.62 62.58
CA LEU A 383 21.00 -13.31 63.72
C LEU A 383 21.16 -14.84 63.64
N VAL A 384 21.39 -15.38 62.46
CA VAL A 384 21.80 -16.76 62.19
C VAL A 384 23.32 -16.74 62.15
N SER A 385 23.99 -17.58 62.96
CA SER A 385 25.44 -17.72 62.84
C SER A 385 25.78 -18.69 61.72
N GLU A 386 26.68 -18.27 60.85
CA GLU A 386 27.05 -19.00 59.64
C GLU A 386 28.57 -19.26 59.62
N ARG A 387 29.08 -19.90 58.58
CA ARG A 387 30.54 -20.08 58.42
C ARG A 387 31.14 -18.93 57.60
N ASP A 388 30.43 -18.39 56.62
CA ASP A 388 30.83 -17.23 55.84
C ASP A 388 29.71 -16.17 55.76
N GLU A 389 29.69 -15.27 56.75
CA GLU A 389 28.79 -14.12 56.83
C GLU A 389 28.85 -13.14 55.63
N THR A 390 29.77 -13.34 54.67
CA THR A 390 30.02 -12.38 53.57
C THR A 390 29.31 -12.72 52.25
N ASN A 391 28.71 -13.90 52.12
CA ASN A 391 28.07 -14.38 50.89
C ASN A 391 26.52 -14.21 50.87
N ASN A 392 25.96 -13.64 51.93
CA ASN A 392 24.53 -13.46 52.17
C ASN A 392 23.81 -12.41 51.28
N GLU A 393 24.52 -11.76 50.35
CA GLU A 393 23.96 -10.72 49.47
C GLU A 393 24.21 -10.99 47.97
N THR A 394 23.16 -10.88 47.15
CA THR A 394 23.26 -10.87 45.68
C THR A 394 22.57 -9.64 45.09
N ARG A 395 23.06 -9.17 43.93
CA ARG A 395 22.52 -8.03 43.18
C ARG A 395 22.28 -8.40 41.72
N THR A 396 21.28 -7.80 41.09
CA THR A 396 21.04 -7.87 39.65
C THR A 396 20.47 -6.55 39.10
N GLY A 397 20.68 -6.29 37.81
CA GLY A 397 20.11 -5.15 37.11
C GLY A 397 18.74 -5.48 36.53
N ILE A 398 17.77 -4.59 36.72
CA ILE A 398 16.47 -4.62 36.05
C ILE A 398 16.34 -3.39 35.15
N THR A 399 15.91 -3.57 33.90
CA THR A 399 15.70 -2.44 32.97
C THR A 399 14.22 -2.16 32.82
N LEU A 400 13.77 -1.00 33.31
CA LEU A 400 12.41 -0.51 33.10
C LEU A 400 12.32 0.20 31.75
N GLN A 401 11.44 -0.29 30.88
CA GLN A 401 11.01 0.45 29.69
C GLN A 401 10.14 1.66 30.09
N ALA A 402 10.06 2.66 29.21
CA ALA A 402 9.13 3.77 29.39
C ALA A 402 7.68 3.29 29.51
N ALA A 403 6.89 3.99 30.32
CA ALA A 403 5.45 3.78 30.41
C ALA A 403 4.79 3.92 29.02
N LEU A 404 3.68 3.20 28.81
CA LEU A 404 2.87 3.41 27.61
C LEU A 404 2.25 4.82 27.65
N PRO A 405 2.21 5.55 26.51
CA PRO A 405 1.45 6.79 26.44
C PRO A 405 -0.03 6.50 26.68
N THR A 406 -0.66 7.29 27.55
CA THR A 406 -2.10 7.25 27.82
C THR A 406 -2.74 8.46 27.17
N LEU A 407 -3.14 8.31 25.90
CA LEU A 407 -3.82 9.32 25.10
C LEU A 407 -5.19 8.82 24.64
N ALA A 408 -5.98 9.71 24.02
CA ALA A 408 -7.14 9.29 23.25
C ALA A 408 -6.67 8.59 21.95
N GLU A 409 -7.60 7.94 21.25
CA GLU A 409 -7.34 7.33 19.95
C GLU A 409 -8.67 7.27 19.20
N LEU A 410 -8.98 8.38 18.54
CA LEU A 410 -10.17 8.64 17.76
C LEU A 410 -9.98 8.08 16.37
N ARG A 411 -10.99 7.39 15.85
CA ARG A 411 -10.99 7.01 14.45
C ARG A 411 -12.38 6.91 13.84
N PRO A 412 -12.57 7.39 12.61
CA PRO A 412 -13.78 7.14 11.84
C PRO A 412 -13.76 5.72 11.25
N LYS A 413 -14.76 4.91 11.57
CA LYS A 413 -14.78 3.48 11.23
C LYS A 413 -15.13 3.17 9.77
N GLY A 414 -15.78 4.11 9.08
CA GLY A 414 -16.30 3.91 7.72
C GLY A 414 -17.32 4.97 7.35
N ILE A 415 -17.51 5.21 6.05
CA ILE A 415 -18.53 6.13 5.52
C ILE A 415 -19.71 5.32 4.96
N LEU A 416 -20.91 5.61 5.45
CA LEU A 416 -22.17 5.13 4.89
C LEU A 416 -22.79 6.24 4.02
N LEU A 417 -23.26 5.86 2.84
CA LEU A 417 -23.97 6.73 1.90
C LEU A 417 -25.42 6.24 1.75
N ASN A 418 -26.37 7.16 1.85
CA ASN A 418 -27.78 6.90 1.59
C ASN A 418 -28.34 8.00 0.66
N PRO A 419 -28.72 7.68 -0.60
CA PRO A 419 -28.64 6.36 -1.25
C PRO A 419 -27.21 5.86 -1.44
N SER A 420 -27.05 4.54 -1.63
CA SER A 420 -25.76 3.91 -1.93
C SER A 420 -25.33 4.12 -3.38
N SER A 421 -24.00 4.14 -3.62
CA SER A 421 -23.42 4.21 -4.97
C SER A 421 -23.72 2.96 -5.81
N PRO A 422 -23.95 3.07 -7.13
CA PRO A 422 -24.03 4.29 -7.95
C PRO A 422 -25.36 5.04 -7.81
N ILE A 423 -25.31 6.37 -7.95
CA ILE A 423 -26.44 7.26 -7.72
C ILE A 423 -26.78 7.98 -9.02
N GLN A 424 -28.04 7.94 -9.45
CA GLN A 424 -28.51 8.63 -10.65
C GLN A 424 -28.88 10.09 -10.34
N LEU A 425 -28.36 11.03 -11.14
CA LEU A 425 -28.73 12.44 -11.07
C LEU A 425 -30.23 12.61 -11.39
N GLY A 426 -30.93 13.43 -10.61
CA GLY A 426 -32.38 13.64 -10.74
C GLY A 426 -33.25 12.69 -9.91
N SER A 427 -32.78 11.49 -9.57
CA SER A 427 -33.52 10.57 -8.69
C SER A 427 -33.50 10.98 -7.20
N ASN A 428 -32.50 11.77 -6.78
CA ASN A 428 -32.34 12.27 -5.42
C ASN A 428 -31.82 13.72 -5.45
N SER A 429 -32.21 14.55 -4.48
CA SER A 429 -31.74 15.94 -4.34
C SER A 429 -30.44 16.06 -3.54
N ASN A 430 -30.17 15.09 -2.66
CA ASN A 430 -28.96 15.00 -1.86
C ASN A 430 -28.57 13.54 -1.55
N ILE A 431 -27.39 13.36 -0.97
CA ILE A 431 -26.90 12.13 -0.36
C ILE A 431 -26.68 12.41 1.12
N ALA A 432 -27.28 11.60 2.00
CA ALA A 432 -26.93 11.58 3.41
C ALA A 432 -25.64 10.78 3.60
N VAL A 433 -24.66 11.40 4.23
CA VAL A 433 -23.31 10.88 4.48
C VAL A 433 -23.14 10.75 5.98
N SER A 434 -22.75 9.58 6.48
CA SER A 434 -22.52 9.39 7.92
C SER A 434 -21.30 8.53 8.24
N THR A 435 -20.72 8.74 9.42
CA THR A 435 -19.61 7.93 9.93
C THR A 435 -19.76 7.67 11.43
N GLU A 436 -19.38 6.46 11.89
CA GLU A 436 -19.26 6.12 13.32
C GLU A 436 -17.84 6.50 13.78
N ILE A 437 -17.74 7.47 14.68
CA ILE A 437 -16.50 7.85 15.36
C ILE A 437 -16.40 7.03 16.66
N LEU A 438 -15.24 6.44 16.90
CA LEU A 438 -14.95 5.62 18.08
C LEU A 438 -13.66 6.10 18.74
N ASN A 439 -13.69 6.28 20.06
CA ASN A 439 -12.46 6.40 20.85
C ASN A 439 -12.02 5.01 21.30
N THR A 440 -10.94 4.48 20.72
CA THR A 440 -10.30 3.22 21.14
C THR A 440 -9.17 3.41 22.16
N GLY A 441 -8.86 4.65 22.54
CA GLY A 441 -7.81 4.98 23.50
C GLY A 441 -8.25 4.84 24.96
N PRO A 442 -7.30 4.63 25.89
CA PRO A 442 -7.60 4.50 27.32
C PRO A 442 -8.07 5.81 27.98
N VAL A 443 -7.94 6.96 27.31
CA VAL A 443 -8.29 8.29 27.85
C VAL A 443 -9.46 8.90 27.08
N ALA A 444 -10.35 9.59 27.79
CA ALA A 444 -11.48 10.31 27.19
C ALA A 444 -11.01 11.54 26.38
N ALA A 445 -11.51 11.68 25.16
CA ALA A 445 -11.26 12.86 24.32
C ALA A 445 -12.24 13.99 24.66
N SER A 446 -11.80 15.24 24.55
CA SER A 446 -12.63 16.44 24.80
C SER A 446 -12.74 17.30 23.55
N ASN A 447 -13.92 17.88 23.31
CA ASN A 447 -14.23 18.73 22.14
C ASN A 447 -13.96 18.06 20.78
N VAL A 448 -14.24 16.76 20.66
CA VAL A 448 -14.11 16.01 19.40
C VAL A 448 -15.01 16.63 18.33
N SER A 449 -14.43 16.97 17.18
CA SER A 449 -15.15 17.51 16.02
C SER A 449 -14.95 16.63 14.79
N VAL A 450 -15.84 16.73 13.80
CA VAL A 450 -15.81 15.96 12.54
C VAL A 450 -16.12 16.88 11.37
N GLU A 451 -15.27 16.86 10.34
CA GLU A 451 -15.52 17.55 9.08
C GLU A 451 -15.74 16.55 7.94
N PHE A 452 -16.75 16.82 7.10
CA PHE A 452 -17.02 16.07 5.88
C PHE A 452 -16.63 16.92 4.67
N SER A 453 -15.99 16.31 3.68
CA SER A 453 -15.66 16.99 2.41
C SER A 453 -15.68 16.03 1.23
N TYR A 454 -15.94 16.55 0.03
CA TYR A 454 -15.95 15.77 -1.22
C TYR A 454 -15.09 16.41 -2.30
N ARG A 455 -14.78 15.65 -3.35
CA ARG A 455 -14.14 16.15 -4.57
C ARG A 455 -14.45 15.21 -5.75
N SER A 456 -14.30 15.69 -6.98
CA SER A 456 -14.25 14.77 -8.14
C SER A 456 -12.95 13.96 -8.07
N THR A 457 -13.02 12.66 -8.42
CA THR A 457 -11.86 11.74 -8.34
C THR A 457 -10.67 12.29 -9.14
N GLY A 458 -9.50 12.36 -8.49
CA GLY A 458 -8.28 12.93 -9.09
C GLY A 458 -8.14 14.45 -8.94
N SER A 459 -9.14 15.16 -8.42
CA SER A 459 -8.96 16.55 -7.95
C SER A 459 -8.05 16.57 -6.71
N ILE A 460 -7.20 17.59 -6.60
CA ILE A 460 -6.44 17.86 -5.36
C ILE A 460 -7.26 18.64 -4.32
N ARG A 461 -8.32 19.34 -4.74
CA ARG A 461 -9.09 20.25 -3.89
C ARG A 461 -10.34 19.56 -3.33
N TRP A 462 -10.39 19.45 -2.01
CA TRP A 462 -11.58 19.11 -1.24
C TRP A 462 -12.54 20.31 -1.14
N VAL A 463 -13.83 20.02 -1.15
CA VAL A 463 -14.94 20.97 -0.94
C VAL A 463 -15.71 20.55 0.31
N PRO A 464 -15.85 21.42 1.33
CA PRO A 464 -16.52 21.06 2.58
C PRO A 464 -18.01 20.82 2.37
N ILE A 465 -18.57 19.87 3.12
CA ILE A 465 -20.00 19.58 3.22
C ILE A 465 -20.47 20.10 4.57
N LEU A 466 -21.54 20.88 4.59
CA LEU A 466 -22.12 21.37 5.84
C LEU A 466 -22.64 20.20 6.68
N CYS A 467 -22.20 20.15 7.94
CA CYS A 467 -22.72 19.23 8.94
C CYS A 467 -24.25 19.33 9.04
N SER A 468 -24.93 18.18 9.15
CA SER A 468 -26.35 18.12 9.47
C SER A 468 -26.62 17.71 10.93
N THR A 469 -25.84 16.74 11.45
CA THR A 469 -26.14 16.12 12.75
C THR A 469 -24.87 15.67 13.46
N ASN A 470 -24.74 15.99 14.76
CA ASN A 470 -23.75 15.43 15.69
C ASN A 470 -22.26 15.50 15.25
N CYS A 471 -21.83 16.48 14.45
CA CYS A 471 -20.41 16.58 14.04
C CYS A 471 -19.49 17.18 15.11
N SER A 472 -19.94 17.29 16.36
CA SER A 472 -19.11 17.66 17.51
C SER A 472 -19.69 17.10 18.81
N THR A 473 -18.84 16.64 19.72
CA THR A 473 -19.21 16.27 21.09
C THR A 473 -18.24 16.90 22.10
N SER A 474 -18.76 17.32 23.26
CA SER A 474 -17.94 17.92 24.33
C SER A 474 -16.98 16.92 24.95
N THR A 475 -17.39 15.65 25.06
CA THR A 475 -16.56 14.55 25.54
C THR A 475 -16.86 13.26 24.78
N LEU A 476 -15.86 12.38 24.66
CA LEU A 476 -16.00 11.02 24.17
C LEU A 476 -15.15 10.07 25.03
N GLU A 477 -15.81 9.38 25.95
CA GLU A 477 -15.19 8.43 26.88
C GLU A 477 -14.44 7.30 26.17
N SER A 478 -13.47 6.69 26.85
CA SER A 478 -12.77 5.48 26.38
C SER A 478 -13.76 4.37 25.98
N GLY A 479 -13.69 3.89 24.75
CA GLY A 479 -14.58 2.87 24.18
C GLY A 479 -15.96 3.39 23.75
N ALA A 480 -16.28 4.65 23.98
CA ALA A 480 -17.53 5.27 23.55
C ALA A 480 -17.48 5.69 22.07
N ARG A 481 -18.68 5.87 21.49
CA ARG A 481 -18.85 6.18 20.07
C ARG A 481 -20.04 7.11 19.82
N PHE A 482 -19.99 7.82 18.70
CA PHE A 482 -21.14 8.57 18.16
C PHE A 482 -21.18 8.48 16.64
N VAL A 483 -22.31 8.85 16.04
CA VAL A 483 -22.47 8.94 14.59
C VAL A 483 -22.65 10.40 14.20
N ALA A 484 -21.74 10.91 13.38
CA ALA A 484 -21.85 12.21 12.73
C ALA A 484 -22.48 12.05 11.34
N SER A 485 -23.20 13.07 10.86
CA SER A 485 -23.70 13.08 9.48
C SER A 485 -23.76 14.47 8.83
N ALA A 486 -23.68 14.48 7.51
CA ALA A 486 -23.80 15.64 6.63
C ALA A 486 -24.62 15.31 5.38
N ASN A 487 -25.17 16.32 4.70
CA ASN A 487 -25.97 16.15 3.49
C ASN A 487 -25.27 16.80 2.28
N LEU A 488 -24.84 15.98 1.31
CA LEU A 488 -24.25 16.45 0.05
C LEU A 488 -25.34 16.66 -1.00
N PHE A 489 -25.61 17.92 -1.36
CA PHE A 489 -26.59 18.25 -2.40
C PHE A 489 -26.04 18.03 -3.82
N LEU A 490 -26.87 17.45 -4.71
CA LEU A 490 -26.43 16.98 -6.04
C LEU A 490 -26.61 18.00 -7.17
N PHE A 491 -27.39 19.07 -6.98
CA PHE A 491 -27.81 19.99 -8.05
C PHE A 491 -26.67 20.77 -8.74
N ASN A 492 -25.48 20.85 -8.13
CA ASN A 492 -24.28 21.48 -8.69
C ASN A 492 -23.21 20.48 -9.16
N LEU A 493 -23.50 19.17 -9.15
CA LEU A 493 -22.54 18.12 -9.49
C LEU A 493 -22.82 17.57 -10.90
N THR A 494 -21.77 17.50 -11.73
CA THR A 494 -21.83 16.83 -13.02
C THR A 494 -21.68 15.32 -12.85
N PRO A 495 -22.25 14.48 -13.73
CA PRO A 495 -21.98 13.04 -13.76
C PRO A 495 -20.48 12.73 -13.78
N GLY A 496 -20.06 11.71 -13.03
CA GLY A 496 -18.66 11.33 -12.86
C GLY A 496 -18.38 10.57 -11.56
N ALA A 497 -17.11 10.23 -11.35
CA ALA A 497 -16.63 9.66 -10.09
C ALA A 497 -16.26 10.76 -9.09
N TYR A 498 -16.60 10.52 -7.83
CA TYR A 498 -16.34 11.41 -6.70
C TYR A 498 -15.75 10.64 -5.54
N GLU A 499 -14.89 11.32 -4.78
CA GLU A 499 -14.36 10.87 -3.51
C GLU A 499 -14.98 11.71 -2.39
N ILE A 500 -15.22 11.09 -1.25
CA ILE A 500 -15.74 11.71 -0.05
C ILE A 500 -14.91 11.27 1.15
N GLN A 501 -14.64 12.20 2.07
CA GLN A 501 -13.90 11.91 3.28
C GLN A 501 -14.61 12.46 4.51
N ALA A 502 -14.35 11.81 5.64
CA ALA A 502 -14.67 12.30 6.97
C ALA A 502 -13.38 12.33 7.78
N VAL A 503 -13.11 13.47 8.40
CA VAL A 503 -11.93 13.73 9.24
C VAL A 503 -12.41 13.99 10.65
N VAL A 504 -11.98 13.19 11.62
CA VAL A 504 -12.14 13.51 13.05
C VAL A 504 -10.94 14.37 13.50
N ASP A 505 -11.18 15.29 14.42
CA ASP A 505 -10.24 16.34 14.83
C ASP A 505 -9.44 16.98 13.67
N PRO A 506 -10.12 17.59 12.68
CA PRO A 506 -9.47 18.23 11.52
C PRO A 506 -8.55 19.42 11.85
N GLN A 507 -8.50 19.85 13.12
CA GLN A 507 -7.55 20.86 13.60
C GLN A 507 -6.33 20.27 14.33
N ASN A 508 -6.28 18.95 14.53
CA ASN A 508 -5.21 18.25 15.26
C ASN A 508 -4.99 18.82 16.68
N ALA A 509 -6.09 19.16 17.36
CA ALA A 509 -6.14 19.82 18.65
C ALA A 509 -6.15 18.85 19.86
N ILE A 510 -6.45 17.58 19.62
CA ILE A 510 -6.52 16.49 20.60
C ILE A 510 -5.29 15.60 20.39
N PRO A 511 -4.39 15.44 21.37
CA PRO A 511 -3.25 14.51 21.23
C PRO A 511 -3.69 13.04 21.30
N GLU A 512 -3.22 12.23 20.36
CA GLU A 512 -3.71 10.88 20.11
C GLU A 512 -2.58 9.82 20.10
N LEU A 513 -2.95 8.52 20.13
CA LEU A 513 -1.96 7.44 19.98
C LEU A 513 -1.46 7.32 18.53
N ASP A 514 -2.32 7.51 17.54
CA ASP A 514 -1.99 7.53 16.11
C ASP A 514 -2.71 8.67 15.35
N GLU A 515 -2.06 9.84 15.36
CA GLU A 515 -2.48 11.08 14.67
C GLU A 515 -2.77 10.92 13.15
N PHE A 516 -2.37 9.80 12.52
CA PHE A 516 -2.51 9.59 11.08
C PHE A 516 -3.80 8.88 10.65
N ASN A 517 -4.54 8.27 11.59
CA ASN A 517 -5.74 7.48 11.24
C ASN A 517 -7.07 8.25 11.34
N ASN A 518 -6.99 9.55 11.66
CA ASN A 518 -8.10 10.49 11.79
C ASN A 518 -8.94 10.72 10.52
N THR A 519 -8.51 10.24 9.34
CA THR A 519 -9.22 10.39 8.07
C THR A 519 -9.67 9.05 7.50
N ILE A 520 -10.96 8.93 7.17
CA ILE A 520 -11.49 7.85 6.32
C ILE A 520 -11.98 8.43 4.99
N GLN A 521 -11.83 7.66 3.92
CA GLN A 521 -12.30 8.01 2.59
C GLN A 521 -13.20 6.92 2.00
N SER A 522 -14.08 7.33 1.09
CA SER A 522 -14.94 6.45 0.29
C SER A 522 -15.15 7.09 -1.08
N ALA A 523 -15.67 6.32 -2.03
CA ALA A 523 -15.96 6.79 -3.38
C ALA A 523 -17.42 6.53 -3.76
N PHE A 524 -17.98 7.41 -4.57
CA PHE A 524 -19.28 7.21 -5.20
C PHE A 524 -19.26 7.62 -6.67
N THR A 525 -20.15 7.01 -7.46
CA THR A 525 -20.35 7.38 -8.87
C THR A 525 -21.70 8.06 -9.01
N LEU A 526 -21.68 9.29 -9.53
CA LEU A 526 -22.88 10.01 -9.94
C LEU A 526 -23.09 9.75 -11.43
N GLN A 527 -24.15 9.02 -11.78
CA GLN A 527 -24.51 8.71 -13.16
C GLN A 527 -25.38 9.83 -13.75
N ALA A 528 -25.31 10.00 -15.07
CA ALA A 528 -26.22 10.87 -15.80
C ALA A 528 -27.67 10.41 -15.61
N ASN A 529 -28.61 11.34 -15.74
CA ASN A 529 -30.02 10.98 -15.71
C ASN A 529 -30.36 10.16 -16.97
N ARG A 530 -30.89 8.96 -16.80
CA ARG A 530 -31.37 8.14 -17.91
C ARG A 530 -32.78 8.56 -18.26
N LEU A 531 -32.99 8.93 -19.52
CA LEU A 531 -34.31 9.29 -20.07
C LEU A 531 -34.68 8.32 -21.21
N PRO A 532 -35.97 8.20 -21.57
CA PRO A 532 -36.45 7.59 -22.81
C PRO A 532 -35.96 8.35 -24.05
N ASP A 533 -36.18 7.78 -25.23
CA ASP A 533 -35.94 8.42 -26.53
C ASP A 533 -36.92 7.83 -27.57
N LEU A 534 -38.04 8.52 -27.81
CA LEU A 534 -39.22 8.02 -28.52
C LEU A 534 -39.26 8.52 -29.97
N LEU A 535 -38.97 7.63 -30.91
CA LEU A 535 -38.97 7.94 -32.34
C LEU A 535 -39.78 6.94 -33.15
N VAL A 536 -40.16 7.33 -34.37
CA VAL A 536 -40.85 6.48 -35.33
C VAL A 536 -39.82 5.68 -36.15
N ASP A 537 -39.98 4.36 -36.25
CA ASP A 537 -39.13 3.51 -37.11
C ASP A 537 -39.47 3.76 -38.59
N PRO A 538 -38.59 4.41 -39.39
CA PRO A 538 -38.92 4.79 -40.77
C PRO A 538 -39.11 3.59 -41.70
N VAL A 539 -38.58 2.41 -41.34
CA VAL A 539 -38.71 1.17 -42.14
C VAL A 539 -40.05 0.48 -41.86
N SER A 540 -40.71 0.82 -40.75
CA SER A 540 -42.02 0.26 -40.37
C SER A 540 -43.21 0.88 -41.08
N ILE A 541 -43.02 2.04 -41.75
CA ILE A 541 -44.11 2.83 -42.33
C ILE A 541 -44.73 2.11 -43.52
N GLN A 542 -46.04 1.93 -43.48
CA GLN A 542 -46.82 1.31 -44.56
C GLN A 542 -48.12 2.09 -44.78
N PHE A 543 -48.38 2.45 -46.04
CA PHE A 543 -49.63 3.05 -46.49
C PHE A 543 -50.43 2.03 -47.30
N THR A 544 -51.69 1.86 -46.95
CA THR A 544 -52.64 0.97 -47.65
C THR A 544 -53.89 1.77 -48.01
N PRO A 545 -54.36 1.78 -49.27
CA PRO A 545 -53.88 0.99 -50.41
C PRO A 545 -52.59 1.51 -51.07
N SER A 546 -52.38 2.83 -51.21
CA SER A 546 -51.19 3.40 -51.84
C SER A 546 -50.91 4.85 -51.39
N LEU A 547 -49.86 5.45 -51.95
CA LEU A 547 -49.49 6.87 -51.79
C LEU A 547 -50.10 7.80 -52.86
N THR A 548 -50.93 7.28 -53.77
CA THR A 548 -51.57 8.07 -54.83
C THR A 548 -53.04 7.67 -54.94
N GLU A 549 -53.92 8.41 -54.28
CA GLU A 549 -55.34 8.05 -54.12
C GLU A 549 -56.26 9.24 -54.34
N ARG A 550 -57.48 8.96 -54.78
CA ARG A 550 -58.54 9.98 -54.87
C ARG A 550 -58.87 10.54 -53.49
N ARG A 551 -59.00 11.86 -53.34
CA ARG A 551 -59.41 12.49 -52.06
C ARG A 551 -60.69 11.86 -51.50
N GLY A 552 -60.76 11.73 -50.19
CA GLY A 552 -61.84 11.01 -49.49
C GLY A 552 -61.73 9.49 -49.49
N THR A 553 -60.76 8.89 -50.21
CA THR A 553 -60.40 7.48 -50.03
C THR A 553 -59.77 7.31 -48.65
N PRO A 554 -60.26 6.39 -47.80
CA PRO A 554 -59.64 6.13 -46.51
C PRO A 554 -58.30 5.41 -46.70
N ILE A 555 -57.22 6.05 -46.28
CA ILE A 555 -55.87 5.48 -46.32
C ILE A 555 -55.49 5.05 -44.91
N THR A 556 -55.05 3.82 -44.74
CA THR A 556 -54.52 3.33 -43.47
C THR A 556 -53.00 3.46 -43.46
N LEU A 557 -52.48 4.27 -42.53
CA LEU A 557 -51.08 4.33 -42.14
C LEU A 557 -50.82 3.33 -41.00
N ASN A 558 -49.80 2.50 -41.13
CA ASN A 558 -49.21 1.76 -40.02
C ASN A 558 -47.78 2.24 -39.80
N ALA A 559 -47.36 2.36 -38.54
CA ALA A 559 -45.98 2.67 -38.14
C ALA A 559 -45.67 2.08 -36.76
N ASP A 560 -44.41 1.80 -36.47
CA ASP A 560 -43.90 1.40 -35.15
C ASP A 560 -43.23 2.59 -34.48
N VAL A 561 -43.65 2.91 -33.26
CA VAL A 561 -42.93 3.83 -32.36
C VAL A 561 -42.02 3.01 -31.46
N VAL A 562 -40.78 3.45 -31.26
CA VAL A 562 -39.74 2.72 -30.53
C VAL A 562 -39.11 3.62 -29.48
N ASN A 563 -38.86 3.07 -28.28
CA ASN A 563 -38.03 3.74 -27.28
C ASN A 563 -36.57 3.26 -27.42
N PHE A 564 -35.71 4.11 -27.98
CA PHE A 564 -34.27 3.86 -28.13
C PHE A 564 -33.41 4.33 -26.94
N GLY A 565 -34.03 4.96 -25.93
CA GLY A 565 -33.33 5.59 -24.81
C GLY A 565 -32.88 4.64 -23.70
N GLU A 566 -32.40 5.20 -22.60
CA GLU A 566 -31.86 4.42 -21.48
C GLU A 566 -32.86 4.21 -20.32
N ALA A 567 -34.06 4.78 -20.40
CA ALA A 567 -35.14 4.61 -19.43
C ALA A 567 -36.50 4.29 -20.06
N VAL A 568 -37.40 3.72 -19.26
CA VAL A 568 -38.79 3.43 -19.66
C VAL A 568 -39.57 4.73 -19.78
N ALA A 569 -40.32 4.92 -20.87
CA ALA A 569 -41.32 5.98 -20.95
C ALA A 569 -42.48 5.64 -20.01
N ILE A 570 -42.64 6.39 -18.91
CA ILE A 570 -43.62 6.11 -17.86
C ILE A 570 -44.87 6.96 -18.08
N GLY A 571 -45.97 6.31 -18.42
CA GLY A 571 -47.26 6.96 -18.67
C GLY A 571 -47.61 7.04 -20.15
N PRO A 572 -48.83 7.50 -20.49
CA PRO A 572 -49.29 7.58 -21.87
C PRO A 572 -48.84 8.88 -22.56
N PHE A 573 -48.38 8.74 -23.80
CA PHE A 573 -48.07 9.84 -24.71
C PHE A 573 -48.89 9.70 -26.00
N ASP A 574 -49.04 10.79 -26.75
CA ASP A 574 -49.83 10.79 -27.97
C ASP A 574 -48.92 10.75 -29.21
N VAL A 575 -49.41 10.20 -30.32
CA VAL A 575 -48.72 10.21 -31.62
C VAL A 575 -49.65 10.85 -32.63
N ASP A 576 -49.31 12.07 -33.07
CA ASP A 576 -50.09 12.83 -34.03
C ASP A 576 -49.68 12.48 -35.46
N VAL A 577 -50.66 12.36 -36.35
CA VAL A 577 -50.45 12.21 -37.78
C VAL A 577 -51.12 13.38 -38.51
N SER A 578 -50.28 14.17 -39.18
CA SER A 578 -50.70 15.37 -39.90
C SER A 578 -50.27 15.36 -41.37
N LEU A 579 -50.93 16.17 -42.19
CA LEU A 579 -50.57 16.43 -43.59
C LEU A 579 -50.16 17.89 -43.77
N ALA A 580 -49.02 18.12 -44.43
CA ALA A 580 -48.63 19.46 -44.91
C ALA A 580 -48.67 19.48 -46.44
N LYS A 581 -49.41 20.42 -47.06
CA LYS A 581 -49.45 20.54 -48.54
C LYS A 581 -48.07 20.96 -49.03
N LEU A 582 -47.55 20.29 -50.06
CA LEU A 582 -46.33 20.71 -50.74
C LEU A 582 -46.73 21.74 -51.82
N ASN A 583 -46.25 22.96 -51.65
CA ASN A 583 -46.50 24.07 -52.56
C ASN A 583 -45.64 23.93 -53.83
N SER A 584 -46.01 24.65 -54.89
CA SER A 584 -45.30 24.65 -56.19
C SER A 584 -43.87 25.21 -56.14
N ASP A 585 -43.53 25.96 -55.08
CA ASP A 585 -42.16 26.42 -54.79
C ASP A 585 -41.32 25.39 -54.00
N GLY A 586 -41.90 24.23 -53.66
CA GLY A 586 -41.28 23.19 -52.85
C GLY A 586 -41.35 23.41 -51.34
N THR A 587 -42.03 24.45 -50.86
CA THR A 587 -42.25 24.68 -49.43
C THR A 587 -43.41 23.84 -48.89
N LEU A 588 -43.37 23.53 -47.59
CA LEU A 588 -44.49 22.92 -46.88
C LEU A 588 -45.43 23.99 -46.34
N GLY A 589 -46.71 23.87 -46.66
CA GLY A 589 -47.79 24.62 -46.02
C GLY A 589 -48.02 24.19 -44.56
N GLN A 590 -48.98 24.84 -43.91
CA GLN A 590 -49.33 24.50 -42.52
C GLN A 590 -49.78 23.04 -42.40
N ALA A 591 -49.22 22.32 -41.44
CA ALA A 591 -49.61 20.95 -41.12
C ALA A 591 -51.02 20.90 -40.52
N VAL A 592 -51.86 20.03 -41.05
CA VAL A 592 -53.22 19.74 -40.58
C VAL A 592 -53.22 18.37 -39.90
N SER A 593 -53.41 18.33 -38.57
CA SER A 593 -53.64 17.09 -37.83
C SER A 593 -54.89 16.39 -38.35
N LEU A 594 -54.75 15.13 -38.77
CA LEU A 594 -55.86 14.30 -39.20
C LEU A 594 -56.36 13.40 -38.07
N ASN A 595 -55.45 12.89 -37.24
CA ASN A 595 -55.75 11.91 -36.22
C ASN A 595 -54.59 11.81 -35.22
N SER A 596 -54.89 11.44 -33.97
CA SER A 596 -53.90 11.27 -32.91
C SER A 596 -54.19 10.00 -32.12
N VAL A 597 -53.17 9.15 -31.92
CA VAL A 597 -53.29 7.87 -31.23
C VAL A 597 -52.49 7.90 -29.93
N GLN A 598 -53.14 7.56 -28.83
CA GLN A 598 -52.45 7.41 -27.55
C GLN A 598 -51.71 6.07 -27.46
N VAL A 599 -50.42 6.14 -27.12
CA VAL A 599 -49.55 5.01 -26.82
C VAL A 599 -49.33 4.96 -25.30
N GLY A 600 -49.32 3.76 -24.72
CA GLY A 600 -49.02 3.57 -23.29
C GLY A 600 -47.52 3.68 -23.00
N GLY A 601 -47.14 3.47 -21.74
CA GLY A 601 -45.72 3.48 -21.37
C GLY A 601 -44.89 2.44 -22.13
N LEU A 602 -43.73 2.84 -22.65
CA LEU A 602 -42.91 2.05 -23.57
C LEU A 602 -41.52 1.77 -22.97
N SER A 603 -41.23 0.49 -22.71
CA SER A 603 -39.91 0.07 -22.19
C SER A 603 -38.79 0.26 -23.21
N VAL A 604 -37.56 0.44 -22.72
CA VAL A 604 -36.33 0.49 -23.53
C VAL A 604 -36.27 -0.67 -24.53
N GLY A 605 -36.02 -0.37 -25.80
CA GLY A 605 -35.92 -1.32 -26.90
C GLY A 605 -37.24 -1.93 -27.38
N ASN A 606 -38.36 -1.70 -26.69
CA ASN A 606 -39.67 -2.14 -27.15
C ASN A 606 -40.20 -1.20 -28.24
N ARG A 607 -41.03 -1.79 -29.11
CA ARG A 607 -41.78 -1.10 -30.16
C ARG A 607 -43.28 -1.29 -29.96
N GLN A 608 -44.06 -0.25 -30.24
CA GLN A 608 -45.52 -0.31 -30.29
C GLN A 608 -45.99 0.09 -31.70
N ARG A 609 -46.77 -0.80 -32.33
CA ARG A 609 -47.41 -0.49 -33.60
C ARG A 609 -48.63 0.42 -33.38
N ILE A 610 -48.68 1.52 -34.12
CA ILE A 610 -49.88 2.33 -34.32
C ILE A 610 -50.52 2.01 -35.68
N SER A 611 -51.82 2.21 -35.77
CA SER A 611 -52.60 2.09 -37.02
C SER A 611 -53.61 3.23 -37.07
N VAL A 612 -53.55 4.03 -38.12
CA VAL A 612 -54.26 5.31 -38.24
C VAL A 612 -54.97 5.36 -39.58
N VAL A 613 -56.28 5.61 -39.57
CA VAL A 613 -57.02 5.91 -40.80
C VAL A 613 -56.99 7.41 -41.02
N LEU A 614 -56.47 7.81 -42.18
CA LEU A 614 -56.37 9.19 -42.65
C LEU A 614 -57.68 9.56 -43.36
N ASN A 615 -58.40 10.54 -42.82
CA ASN A 615 -59.61 11.06 -43.46
C ASN A 615 -59.26 12.25 -44.37
N THR A 616 -59.20 12.00 -45.67
CA THR A 616 -58.79 12.98 -46.69
C THR A 616 -59.98 13.66 -47.39
N ALA A 617 -61.22 13.46 -46.92
CA ALA A 617 -62.42 13.92 -47.62
C ALA A 617 -62.56 15.45 -47.70
N ASN A 618 -62.03 16.17 -46.70
CA ASN A 618 -62.04 17.64 -46.63
C ASN A 618 -60.65 18.24 -46.90
N ILE A 619 -59.75 17.47 -47.54
CA ILE A 619 -58.40 17.91 -47.89
C ILE A 619 -58.39 18.22 -49.39
N LEU A 620 -57.84 19.38 -49.75
CA LEU A 620 -57.73 19.83 -51.13
C LEU A 620 -56.90 18.82 -51.96
N PRO A 621 -57.12 18.69 -53.28
CA PRO A 621 -56.22 17.93 -54.14
C PRO A 621 -54.79 18.50 -54.13
N GLY A 622 -53.85 17.71 -54.65
CA GLY A 622 -52.44 18.03 -54.78
C GLY A 622 -51.53 17.13 -53.95
N LEU A 623 -50.26 17.54 -53.87
CA LEU A 623 -49.19 16.77 -53.24
C LEU A 623 -49.01 17.17 -51.77
N TYR A 624 -48.87 16.19 -50.87
CA TYR A 624 -48.73 16.40 -49.43
C TYR A 624 -47.56 15.62 -48.87
N GLN A 625 -46.94 16.11 -47.80
CA GLN A 625 -46.08 15.31 -46.93
C GLN A 625 -46.86 14.86 -45.72
N VAL A 626 -46.77 13.56 -45.37
CA VAL A 626 -47.29 13.05 -44.10
C VAL A 626 -46.22 13.27 -43.03
N LEU A 627 -46.64 13.76 -41.87
CA LEU A 627 -45.82 14.03 -40.71
C LEU A 627 -46.33 13.16 -39.56
N ILE A 628 -45.45 12.36 -38.96
CA ILE A 628 -45.76 11.57 -37.76
C ILE A 628 -44.96 12.17 -36.62
N ASN A 629 -45.63 12.71 -35.60
CA ASN A 629 -44.98 13.36 -34.47
C ASN A 629 -45.28 12.61 -33.16
N VAL A 630 -44.24 12.13 -32.50
CA VAL A 630 -44.33 11.39 -31.23
C VAL A 630 -44.28 12.36 -30.05
N ASP A 631 -45.15 12.16 -29.07
CA ASP A 631 -45.35 13.04 -27.91
C ASP A 631 -45.30 14.56 -28.23
N PRO A 632 -46.16 15.05 -29.14
CA PRO A 632 -46.15 16.46 -29.58
C PRO A 632 -46.50 17.46 -28.46
N GLN A 633 -46.81 16.98 -27.26
CA GLN A 633 -47.09 17.77 -26.06
C GLN A 633 -45.97 17.74 -25.02
N ASN A 634 -44.89 16.97 -25.26
CA ASN A 634 -43.75 16.84 -24.36
C ASN A 634 -44.18 16.43 -22.93
N ARG A 635 -44.90 15.31 -22.84
CA ARG A 635 -45.38 14.71 -21.57
C ARG A 635 -44.33 13.79 -20.95
N ILE A 636 -43.51 13.16 -21.77
CA ILE A 636 -42.36 12.32 -21.43
C ILE A 636 -41.12 13.17 -21.74
N ALA A 637 -40.27 13.40 -20.74
CA ALA A 637 -39.00 14.08 -20.96
C ALA A 637 -37.96 13.09 -21.52
N GLU A 638 -37.29 13.46 -22.60
CA GLU A 638 -36.55 12.55 -23.48
C GLU A 638 -35.05 12.87 -23.55
N LEU A 639 -34.25 12.01 -24.17
CA LEU A 639 -32.83 12.27 -24.42
C LEU A 639 -32.63 13.29 -25.56
N ASP A 640 -33.43 13.21 -26.63
CA ASP A 640 -33.43 14.19 -27.72
C ASP A 640 -34.85 14.51 -28.22
N GLU A 641 -35.45 15.51 -27.56
CA GLU A 641 -36.76 16.14 -27.85
C GLU A 641 -36.96 16.61 -29.32
N ASN A 642 -35.93 16.54 -30.17
CA ASN A 642 -35.96 16.99 -31.56
C ASN A 642 -36.10 15.85 -32.58
N ASN A 643 -36.00 14.58 -32.16
CA ASN A 643 -36.04 13.43 -33.08
C ASN A 643 -37.44 12.80 -33.26
N ASN A 644 -38.41 13.27 -32.47
CA ASN A 644 -39.80 12.77 -32.41
C ASN A 644 -40.62 12.94 -33.71
N LEU A 645 -40.23 13.88 -34.58
CA LEU A 645 -40.95 14.23 -35.81
C LEU A 645 -40.33 13.54 -37.03
N LEU A 646 -41.07 12.59 -37.62
CA LEU A 646 -40.68 11.90 -38.84
C LEU A 646 -41.54 12.35 -40.05
N PRO A 647 -40.96 13.07 -41.03
CA PRO A 647 -41.59 13.29 -42.33
C PRO A 647 -41.48 12.06 -43.24
N THR A 648 -42.56 11.70 -43.93
CA THR A 648 -42.59 10.56 -44.86
C THR A 648 -42.36 10.98 -46.33
N GLY A 649 -42.36 9.99 -47.23
CA GLY A 649 -42.54 10.23 -48.67
C GLY A 649 -43.90 10.89 -48.97
N PRO A 650 -44.07 11.52 -50.14
CA PRO A 650 -45.24 12.31 -50.44
C PRO A 650 -46.48 11.45 -50.74
N LEU A 651 -47.63 11.93 -50.27
CA LEU A 651 -48.98 11.45 -50.56
C LEU A 651 -49.61 12.37 -51.61
N PHE A 652 -49.98 11.83 -52.77
CA PHE A 652 -50.68 12.58 -53.81
C PHE A 652 -52.19 12.34 -53.72
N LEU A 653 -52.94 13.40 -53.41
CA LEU A 653 -54.40 13.38 -53.33
C LEU A 653 -55.00 13.86 -54.65
N ARG A 654 -55.67 12.93 -55.34
CA ARG A 654 -56.22 13.13 -56.68
C ARG A 654 -57.63 13.72 -56.67
N GLY A 655 -57.93 14.57 -57.65
CA GLY A 655 -59.10 15.45 -57.75
C GLY A 655 -59.39 15.85 -59.21
N PRO A 656 -60.01 17.03 -59.46
CA PRO A 656 -60.07 17.65 -60.79
C PRO A 656 -58.71 18.23 -61.22
N ASP A 657 -58.48 18.42 -62.52
CA ASP A 657 -57.28 19.09 -63.06
C ASP A 657 -57.59 19.66 -64.47
N LEU A 658 -57.74 20.99 -64.59
CA LEU A 658 -58.12 21.71 -65.81
C LEU A 658 -56.89 22.31 -66.51
N THR A 659 -56.45 21.66 -67.58
CA THR A 659 -55.42 22.22 -68.46
C THR A 659 -55.99 22.68 -69.80
N GLY A 660 -55.24 23.52 -70.52
CA GLY A 660 -55.67 24.06 -71.82
C GLY A 660 -54.64 23.92 -72.92
N THR A 661 -55.11 23.65 -74.15
CA THR A 661 -54.29 23.71 -75.37
C THR A 661 -54.72 24.90 -76.23
N PRO A 662 -53.94 25.99 -76.28
CA PRO A 662 -54.31 27.19 -77.03
C PRO A 662 -53.88 27.09 -78.50
N ARG A 663 -54.67 27.70 -79.40
CA ARG A 663 -54.39 27.77 -80.84
C ARG A 663 -54.87 29.07 -81.47
N TYR A 664 -54.22 29.46 -82.57
CA TYR A 664 -54.77 30.43 -83.50
C TYR A 664 -55.87 29.76 -84.35
N ILE A 665 -57.02 30.42 -84.52
CA ILE A 665 -58.09 29.95 -85.43
C ILE A 665 -57.89 30.51 -86.84
N ASP A 666 -57.24 31.68 -86.96
CA ASP A 666 -57.03 32.35 -88.25
C ASP A 666 -55.99 31.59 -89.12
N PRO A 667 -56.39 31.07 -90.30
CA PRO A 667 -55.51 30.30 -91.18
C PRO A 667 -54.44 31.16 -91.90
N THR A 668 -54.50 32.49 -91.78
CA THR A 668 -53.49 33.39 -92.37
C THR A 668 -52.28 33.63 -91.48
N VAL A 669 -52.36 33.23 -90.19
CA VAL A 669 -51.25 33.36 -89.24
C VAL A 669 -50.26 32.23 -89.45
N ASN A 670 -49.01 32.57 -89.78
CA ASN A 670 -47.92 31.60 -89.79
C ASN A 670 -47.63 31.14 -88.36
N ILE A 671 -48.02 29.91 -88.00
CA ILE A 671 -47.86 29.38 -86.64
C ILE A 671 -46.41 29.17 -86.21
N PHE A 672 -45.44 29.17 -87.13
CA PHE A 672 -44.01 28.99 -86.83
C PHE A 672 -43.30 30.32 -86.51
N GLU A 673 -43.69 31.39 -87.20
CA GLU A 673 -43.36 32.78 -86.84
C GLU A 673 -44.60 33.67 -87.00
N PRO A 674 -45.46 33.76 -85.97
CA PRO A 674 -46.68 34.57 -86.02
C PRO A 674 -46.34 36.07 -85.97
N ARG A 675 -46.01 36.62 -87.13
CA ARG A 675 -45.79 38.06 -87.38
C ARG A 675 -47.10 38.69 -87.84
N ILE A 676 -47.60 39.65 -87.07
CA ILE A 676 -48.93 40.26 -87.25
C ILE A 676 -48.77 41.76 -87.51
N GLY A 677 -49.59 42.32 -88.41
CA GLY A 677 -49.63 43.76 -88.63
C GLY A 677 -50.38 44.48 -87.52
N SER A 678 -49.91 45.66 -87.10
CA SER A 678 -50.67 46.51 -86.17
C SER A 678 -52.05 46.84 -86.77
N GLY A 679 -53.12 46.61 -86.00
CA GLY A 679 -54.52 46.78 -86.43
C GLY A 679 -55.19 45.52 -86.99
N THR A 680 -54.50 44.38 -87.04
CA THR A 680 -55.11 43.08 -87.33
C THR A 680 -55.97 42.61 -86.15
N LYS A 681 -57.13 42.02 -86.45
CA LYS A 681 -57.96 41.27 -85.50
C LYS A 681 -57.64 39.79 -85.62
N LEU A 682 -57.24 39.18 -84.51
CA LEU A 682 -56.82 37.79 -84.39
C LEU A 682 -57.87 37.00 -83.60
N THR A 683 -58.31 35.83 -84.08
CA THR A 683 -59.13 34.94 -83.25
C THR A 683 -58.28 33.81 -82.68
N VAL A 684 -58.26 33.70 -81.35
CA VAL A 684 -57.63 32.62 -80.59
C VAL A 684 -58.69 31.69 -80.01
N ALA A 685 -58.33 30.43 -79.80
CA ALA A 685 -59.10 29.48 -79.00
C ALA A 685 -58.21 28.76 -77.98
N VAL A 686 -58.83 28.24 -76.93
CA VAL A 686 -58.25 27.24 -76.04
C VAL A 686 -59.20 26.05 -75.96
N ASP A 687 -58.66 24.83 -76.09
CA ASP A 687 -59.37 23.61 -75.74
C ASP A 687 -59.04 23.29 -74.28
N VAL A 688 -59.99 23.52 -73.38
CA VAL A 688 -59.88 23.20 -71.95
C VAL A 688 -60.28 21.74 -71.74
N THR A 689 -59.43 20.99 -71.04
CA THR A 689 -59.59 19.55 -70.81
C THR A 689 -59.41 19.26 -69.33
N ASN A 690 -60.36 18.53 -68.72
CA ASN A 690 -60.18 18.00 -67.37
C ASN A 690 -59.39 16.67 -67.44
N ILE A 691 -58.13 16.68 -67.03
CA ILE A 691 -57.22 15.51 -67.01
C ILE A 691 -57.18 14.77 -65.66
N GLY A 692 -57.90 15.27 -64.65
CA GLY A 692 -57.97 14.70 -63.30
C GLY A 692 -58.85 13.45 -63.17
N VAL A 693 -59.09 12.99 -61.95
CA VAL A 693 -59.95 11.83 -61.61
C VAL A 693 -61.34 12.19 -61.08
N GLU A 694 -61.63 13.48 -60.92
CA GLU A 694 -62.96 13.98 -60.55
C GLU A 694 -63.49 14.95 -61.60
N ALA A 695 -64.81 15.09 -61.68
CA ALA A 695 -65.41 16.15 -62.48
C ALA A 695 -65.12 17.52 -61.82
N ALA A 696 -64.71 18.50 -62.62
CA ALA A 696 -64.53 19.86 -62.18
C ALA A 696 -65.89 20.51 -61.86
N GLY A 697 -65.92 21.37 -60.84
CA GLY A 697 -67.05 22.22 -60.48
C GLY A 697 -67.23 23.38 -61.46
N GLU A 698 -67.97 24.40 -61.06
CA GLU A 698 -68.09 25.61 -61.88
C GLU A 698 -66.73 26.30 -62.04
N PHE A 699 -66.41 26.78 -63.25
CA PHE A 699 -65.16 27.47 -63.55
C PHE A 699 -65.35 28.49 -64.67
N ASP A 700 -64.47 29.49 -64.69
CA ASP A 700 -64.45 30.55 -65.68
C ASP A 700 -63.25 30.41 -66.62
N VAL A 701 -63.39 30.83 -67.88
CA VAL A 701 -62.28 30.89 -68.84
C VAL A 701 -62.22 32.27 -69.47
N GLY A 702 -61.09 32.96 -69.29
CA GLY A 702 -60.81 34.26 -69.87
C GLY A 702 -59.56 34.25 -70.75
N PHE A 703 -59.32 35.36 -71.45
CA PHE A 703 -58.07 35.60 -72.17
C PHE A 703 -57.45 36.92 -71.72
N CYS A 704 -56.13 36.97 -71.68
CA CYS A 704 -55.39 38.20 -71.42
C CYS A 704 -54.13 38.27 -72.30
N HIS A 705 -53.59 39.47 -72.50
CA HIS A 705 -52.40 39.69 -73.31
C HIS A 705 -51.34 40.49 -72.56
N GLN A 706 -50.08 40.34 -72.95
CA GLN A 706 -48.95 40.96 -72.28
C GLN A 706 -47.80 41.22 -73.27
N ALA A 707 -46.99 42.25 -73.03
CA ALA A 707 -45.80 42.51 -73.83
C ALA A 707 -44.62 41.66 -73.34
N LEU A 708 -43.76 41.22 -74.27
CA LEU A 708 -42.53 40.48 -73.99
C LEU A 708 -41.31 41.31 -74.41
N LEU A 709 -40.41 41.58 -73.47
CA LEU A 709 -39.09 42.18 -73.74
C LEU A 709 -38.02 41.11 -73.52
N ASN A 710 -37.22 40.80 -74.54
CA ASN A 710 -36.22 39.71 -74.48
C ASN A 710 -36.79 38.36 -74.00
N ASN A 711 -38.05 38.07 -74.35
CA ASN A 711 -38.81 36.89 -73.91
C ASN A 711 -39.15 36.85 -72.41
N VAL A 712 -39.13 38.01 -71.75
CA VAL A 712 -39.59 38.19 -70.36
C VAL A 712 -40.84 39.06 -70.35
N GLU A 713 -41.84 38.62 -69.59
CA GLU A 713 -43.10 39.32 -69.32
C GLU A 713 -42.89 40.76 -68.84
N GLN A 714 -43.69 41.70 -69.37
CA GLN A 714 -43.68 43.12 -69.00
C GLN A 714 -45.08 43.60 -68.58
N GLY A 715 -45.17 44.22 -67.42
CA GLY A 715 -46.43 44.72 -66.85
C GLY A 715 -47.35 43.59 -66.35
N SER A 716 -48.63 43.89 -66.15
CA SER A 716 -49.67 42.91 -65.83
C SER A 716 -50.36 42.41 -67.10
N CYS A 717 -50.83 41.16 -67.10
CA CYS A 717 -51.65 40.65 -68.20
C CYS A 717 -52.98 41.43 -68.30
N VAL A 718 -53.32 41.93 -69.49
CA VAL A 718 -54.49 42.78 -69.75
C VAL A 718 -55.58 41.93 -70.38
N SER A 719 -56.72 41.78 -69.70
CA SER A 719 -57.83 40.93 -70.16
C SER A 719 -58.50 41.46 -71.43
N PHE A 720 -58.94 40.56 -72.30
CA PHE A 720 -59.71 40.87 -73.51
C PHE A 720 -60.74 39.78 -73.84
N GLY A 721 -61.80 40.17 -74.55
CA GLY A 721 -62.95 39.29 -74.77
C GLY A 721 -63.83 39.15 -73.53
N ASP A 722 -64.88 38.35 -73.65
CA ASP A 722 -65.79 38.03 -72.54
C ASP A 722 -65.29 36.77 -71.81
N THR A 723 -65.34 36.78 -70.47
CA THR A 723 -65.13 35.57 -69.67
C THR A 723 -66.28 34.59 -69.90
N THR A 724 -65.96 33.34 -70.25
CA THR A 724 -66.95 32.28 -70.45
C THR A 724 -67.07 31.41 -69.21
N HIS A 725 -68.26 31.37 -68.62
CA HIS A 725 -68.58 30.58 -67.44
C HIS A 725 -69.10 29.18 -67.79
N PHE A 726 -68.62 28.15 -67.08
CA PHE A 726 -69.04 26.76 -67.22
C PHE A 726 -69.55 26.21 -65.88
N PRO A 727 -70.67 25.47 -65.86
CA PRO A 727 -71.20 24.87 -64.63
C PRO A 727 -70.50 23.56 -64.21
N GLY A 728 -69.45 23.14 -64.92
CA GLY A 728 -68.75 21.87 -64.69
C GLY A 728 -68.09 21.28 -65.94
N LEU A 729 -67.01 20.50 -65.75
CA LEU A 729 -66.37 19.72 -66.81
C LEU A 729 -66.09 18.28 -66.35
N GLY A 730 -66.69 17.30 -67.04
CA GLY A 730 -66.47 15.88 -66.77
C GLY A 730 -65.04 15.43 -67.06
N ILE A 731 -64.62 14.34 -66.42
CA ILE A 731 -63.30 13.71 -66.62
C ILE A 731 -63.06 13.43 -68.11
N GLY A 732 -61.90 13.82 -68.63
CA GLY A 732 -61.50 13.66 -70.03
C GLY A 732 -62.36 14.43 -71.04
N SER A 733 -63.29 15.27 -70.58
CA SER A 733 -64.15 16.08 -71.45
C SER A 733 -63.41 17.35 -71.87
N ILE A 734 -63.71 17.82 -73.08
CA ILE A 734 -63.07 18.99 -73.70
C ILE A 734 -64.13 20.05 -74.02
N VAL A 735 -63.86 21.31 -73.68
CA VAL A 735 -64.64 22.47 -74.13
C VAL A 735 -63.73 23.49 -74.80
N THR A 736 -64.16 24.03 -75.95
CA THR A 736 -63.44 25.07 -76.68
C THR A 736 -63.99 26.45 -76.33
N VAL A 737 -63.12 27.36 -75.92
CA VAL A 737 -63.45 28.79 -75.73
C VAL A 737 -62.66 29.60 -76.74
N SER A 738 -63.24 30.65 -77.32
CA SER A 738 -62.56 31.51 -78.30
C SER A 738 -62.81 32.99 -78.08
N ALA A 739 -61.77 33.81 -78.25
CA ALA A 739 -61.85 35.26 -78.18
C ALA A 739 -61.21 35.93 -79.40
N THR A 740 -61.71 37.11 -79.76
CA THR A 740 -61.11 37.96 -80.80
C THR A 740 -60.30 39.07 -80.15
N PHE A 741 -59.01 39.12 -80.50
CA PHE A 741 -58.04 40.09 -80.03
C PHE A 741 -57.78 41.18 -81.09
N ASP A 742 -57.79 42.45 -80.70
CA ASP A 742 -57.56 43.58 -81.61
C ASP A 742 -56.20 44.23 -81.32
N THR A 743 -55.28 44.19 -82.29
CA THR A 743 -53.91 44.71 -82.13
C THR A 743 -53.78 46.21 -82.39
N SER A 744 -54.87 46.94 -82.70
CA SER A 744 -54.84 48.38 -83.05
C SER A 744 -54.34 49.30 -81.94
N GLY A 745 -54.35 48.86 -80.68
CA GLY A 745 -53.84 49.59 -79.52
C GLY A 745 -52.38 49.31 -79.17
N LEU A 746 -51.67 48.48 -79.94
CA LEU A 746 -50.35 47.94 -79.56
C LEU A 746 -49.21 48.45 -80.45
N GLY A 747 -48.05 48.64 -79.82
CA GLY A 747 -46.81 49.01 -80.50
C GLY A 747 -46.16 47.82 -81.22
N ALA A 748 -45.09 48.11 -81.97
CA ALA A 748 -44.26 47.05 -82.53
C ALA A 748 -43.45 46.36 -81.42
N GLY A 749 -43.37 45.02 -81.46
CA GLY A 749 -42.70 44.22 -80.44
C GLY A 749 -43.30 42.82 -80.28
N ARG A 750 -42.70 42.01 -79.41
CA ARG A 750 -43.20 40.66 -79.11
C ARG A 750 -44.27 40.72 -78.01
N TYR A 751 -45.31 39.91 -78.16
CA TYR A 751 -46.44 39.82 -77.25
C TYR A 751 -46.80 38.35 -76.98
N GLU A 752 -47.53 38.16 -75.89
CA GLU A 752 -48.12 36.89 -75.49
C GLU A 752 -49.62 37.06 -75.26
N ILE A 753 -50.40 36.04 -75.63
CA ILE A 753 -51.80 35.84 -75.26
C ILE A 753 -51.85 34.61 -74.37
N LYS A 754 -52.35 34.76 -73.15
CA LYS A 754 -52.64 33.67 -72.23
C LYS A 754 -54.15 33.38 -72.25
N ALA A 755 -54.52 32.11 -72.32
CA ALA A 755 -55.80 31.69 -71.78
C ALA A 755 -55.62 31.56 -70.27
N VAL A 756 -56.59 32.03 -69.49
CA VAL A 756 -56.61 31.87 -68.03
C VAL A 756 -57.85 31.05 -67.70
N ILE A 757 -57.61 29.79 -67.37
CA ILE A 757 -58.61 28.82 -66.95
C ILE A 757 -58.69 28.89 -65.43
N ASP A 758 -59.92 28.93 -64.92
CA ASP A 758 -60.30 29.12 -63.52
C ASP A 758 -59.48 30.17 -62.74
N PRO A 759 -59.54 31.45 -63.15
CA PRO A 759 -58.76 32.51 -62.52
C PRO A 759 -59.06 32.65 -61.01
N ALA A 760 -58.00 32.63 -60.20
CA ALA A 760 -58.07 32.96 -58.79
C ALA A 760 -58.74 34.33 -58.52
N SER A 761 -59.62 34.37 -57.51
CA SER A 761 -60.39 35.54 -57.10
C SER A 761 -60.26 35.80 -55.59
N PRO A 762 -60.66 36.99 -55.07
CA PRO A 762 -60.54 37.30 -53.64
C PRO A 762 -61.30 36.35 -52.70
N ASN A 763 -62.34 35.67 -53.19
CA ASN A 763 -63.10 34.66 -52.42
C ASN A 763 -62.61 33.22 -52.68
N PHE A 764 -61.90 33.02 -53.80
CA PHE A 764 -61.46 31.73 -54.32
C PHE A 764 -59.99 31.84 -54.75
N PRO A 765 -59.03 31.86 -53.79
CA PRO A 765 -57.64 32.25 -54.05
C PRO A 765 -56.84 31.25 -54.91
N VAL A 766 -57.43 30.11 -55.26
CA VAL A 766 -56.89 29.08 -56.15
C VAL A 766 -57.81 28.78 -57.34
N GLY A 767 -58.83 29.61 -57.60
CA GLY A 767 -59.91 29.25 -58.53
C GLY A 767 -61.12 28.63 -57.81
N HIS A 768 -62.23 28.50 -58.51
CA HIS A 768 -63.49 27.90 -58.01
C HIS A 768 -63.43 26.37 -57.94
N VAL A 769 -62.53 25.76 -58.70
CA VAL A 769 -62.19 24.34 -58.74
C VAL A 769 -60.84 24.16 -58.07
N GLU A 770 -60.79 23.32 -57.06
CA GLU A 770 -59.55 22.96 -56.37
C GLU A 770 -58.82 21.90 -57.20
N GLU A 771 -57.61 22.20 -57.71
CA GLU A 771 -56.98 21.40 -58.77
C GLU A 771 -55.88 20.46 -58.23
N GLU A 772 -55.61 19.34 -58.93
CA GLU A 772 -54.40 18.54 -58.70
C GLU A 772 -53.12 19.37 -58.97
N ASN A 773 -53.20 20.31 -59.92
CA ASN A 773 -52.09 21.16 -60.35
C ASN A 773 -52.54 22.59 -60.75
N GLU A 774 -52.47 23.52 -59.80
CA GLU A 774 -52.81 24.95 -59.95
C GLU A 774 -51.93 25.76 -60.94
N THR A 775 -51.07 25.12 -61.74
CA THR A 775 -50.07 25.81 -62.60
C THR A 775 -50.18 25.52 -64.09
N ASN A 776 -50.97 24.52 -64.51
CA ASN A 776 -51.14 24.13 -65.92
C ASN A 776 -52.38 24.78 -66.58
N ASN A 777 -53.07 25.66 -65.86
CA ASN A 777 -54.32 26.33 -66.23
C ASN A 777 -54.12 27.70 -66.93
N THR A 778 -52.88 28.15 -67.13
CA THR A 778 -52.55 29.44 -67.81
C THR A 778 -51.74 29.32 -69.11
N PRO A 779 -52.16 28.48 -70.09
CA PRO A 779 -51.37 28.22 -71.28
C PRO A 779 -51.35 29.40 -72.26
N ALA A 780 -50.24 29.53 -73.00
CA ALA A 780 -49.92 30.76 -73.73
C ALA A 780 -49.56 30.56 -75.22
N LEU A 781 -49.78 31.61 -76.02
CA LEU A 781 -49.37 31.76 -77.41
C LEU A 781 -48.57 33.07 -77.56
N THR A 782 -47.46 33.02 -78.30
CA THR A 782 -46.63 34.22 -78.55
C THR A 782 -46.69 34.65 -80.02
N PHE A 783 -46.56 35.96 -80.26
CA PHE A 783 -46.56 36.58 -81.58
C PHE A 783 -45.73 37.88 -81.59
N GLU A 784 -45.43 38.40 -82.77
CA GLU A 784 -44.70 39.66 -82.94
C GLU A 784 -45.51 40.64 -83.80
N ILE A 785 -45.71 41.87 -83.29
CA ILE A 785 -46.34 42.95 -84.04
C ILE A 785 -45.26 43.69 -84.83
N VAL A 786 -45.38 43.69 -86.16
CA VAL A 786 -44.45 44.36 -87.06
C VAL A 786 -44.89 45.82 -87.26
N GLY A 787 -43.96 46.76 -87.06
CA GLY A 787 -44.23 48.19 -87.21
C GLY A 787 -44.53 48.60 -88.65
N ALA A 788 -45.43 49.58 -88.82
CA ALA A 788 -45.81 50.12 -90.13
C ALA A 788 -44.61 50.78 -90.84
N GLY A 789 -44.00 50.06 -91.78
CA GLY A 789 -42.85 50.52 -92.56
C GLY A 789 -41.72 49.49 -92.78
N GLY A 790 -41.75 48.34 -92.12
CA GLY A 790 -40.77 47.26 -92.32
C GLY A 790 -40.93 46.55 -93.68
N SER A 791 -39.96 46.73 -94.58
CA SER A 791 -39.95 46.11 -95.91
C SER A 791 -39.69 44.60 -95.85
N THR A 792 -40.51 43.81 -96.55
CA THR A 792 -40.34 42.36 -96.75
C THR A 792 -39.28 42.06 -97.81
N THR A 793 -38.01 42.28 -97.49
CA THR A 793 -36.91 41.74 -98.30
C THR A 793 -36.66 40.28 -97.93
N GLY A 794 -37.39 39.37 -98.60
CA GLY A 794 -36.98 37.97 -98.64
C GLY A 794 -35.60 37.87 -99.28
N SER A 795 -34.61 37.40 -98.53
CA SER A 795 -33.27 37.14 -99.05
C SER A 795 -33.33 35.99 -100.03
N THR A 796 -33.07 36.24 -101.31
CA THR A 796 -32.86 35.17 -102.29
C THR A 796 -31.51 34.51 -101.98
N SER A 797 -31.54 33.38 -101.28
CA SER A 797 -30.34 32.74 -100.77
C SER A 797 -29.51 32.15 -101.93
N SER A 798 -28.26 32.62 -102.05
CA SER A 798 -27.31 32.18 -103.06
C SER A 798 -26.28 31.26 -102.43
N GLY A 799 -26.68 30.03 -102.11
CA GLY A 799 -25.81 29.03 -101.49
C GLY A 799 -26.56 27.78 -101.03
N ILE A 800 -25.95 27.08 -100.08
CA ILE A 800 -26.58 26.08 -99.22
C ILE A 800 -27.33 26.81 -98.11
N ASP A 801 -28.45 26.26 -97.63
CA ASP A 801 -29.27 26.84 -96.55
C ASP A 801 -30.01 25.70 -95.82
N LEU A 802 -29.47 25.25 -94.69
CA LEU A 802 -29.94 24.13 -93.89
C LEU A 802 -30.83 24.63 -92.74
N THR A 803 -32.04 24.08 -92.69
CA THR A 803 -33.03 24.47 -91.70
C THR A 803 -33.62 23.26 -91.01
N VAL A 804 -33.96 23.40 -89.73
CA VAL A 804 -34.84 22.44 -89.05
C VAL A 804 -36.27 22.85 -89.37
N GLN A 805 -36.95 22.14 -90.29
CA GLN A 805 -38.34 22.45 -90.65
C GLN A 805 -39.33 22.14 -89.53
N ASN A 806 -39.07 21.06 -88.78
CA ASN A 806 -39.97 20.61 -87.72
C ASN A 806 -39.22 19.76 -86.69
N VAL A 807 -39.62 19.84 -85.43
CA VAL A 807 -39.24 18.90 -84.36
C VAL A 807 -40.52 18.46 -83.68
N THR A 808 -40.75 17.15 -83.59
CA THR A 808 -41.91 16.57 -82.90
C THR A 808 -41.49 15.54 -81.88
N VAL A 809 -42.28 15.43 -80.82
CA VAL A 809 -42.28 14.33 -79.86
C VAL A 809 -43.55 13.50 -80.08
N ASP A 810 -43.48 12.19 -79.88
CA ASP A 810 -44.65 11.30 -79.99
C ASP A 810 -45.65 11.47 -78.84
N SER A 811 -45.17 11.89 -77.67
CA SER A 811 -45.99 12.51 -76.63
C SER A 811 -45.30 13.75 -76.06
N ASN A 812 -46.05 14.82 -75.85
CA ASN A 812 -45.62 16.03 -75.14
C ASN A 812 -45.80 15.91 -73.61
N LEU A 813 -46.50 14.87 -73.14
CA LEU A 813 -46.66 14.52 -71.73
C LEU A 813 -46.17 13.09 -71.51
N ALA A 814 -45.22 12.88 -70.61
CA ALA A 814 -44.64 11.56 -70.35
C ALA A 814 -44.47 11.33 -68.85
N SER A 815 -44.70 10.10 -68.40
CA SER A 815 -44.49 9.73 -67.00
C SER A 815 -43.00 9.60 -66.70
N PHE A 816 -42.59 9.80 -65.44
CA PHE A 816 -41.24 9.46 -65.00
C PHE A 816 -40.93 7.97 -65.23
N GLY A 817 -39.94 7.67 -66.08
CA GLY A 817 -39.55 6.31 -66.46
C GLY A 817 -39.90 5.94 -67.91
N ASP A 818 -40.79 6.67 -68.57
CA ASP A 818 -41.16 6.47 -69.97
C ASP A 818 -40.00 6.71 -70.96
N THR A 819 -40.24 6.40 -72.23
CA THR A 819 -39.31 6.70 -73.34
C THR A 819 -40.09 7.34 -74.48
N VAL A 820 -39.76 8.59 -74.82
CA VAL A 820 -40.40 9.34 -75.90
C VAL A 820 -39.54 9.31 -77.17
N THR A 821 -40.20 9.31 -78.33
CA THR A 821 -39.57 9.33 -79.65
C THR A 821 -39.56 10.75 -80.20
N VAL A 822 -38.37 11.30 -80.40
CA VAL A 822 -38.15 12.62 -81.00
C VAL A 822 -37.86 12.47 -82.49
N LYS A 823 -38.57 13.21 -83.34
CA LYS A 823 -38.34 13.29 -84.79
C LYS A 823 -37.97 14.70 -85.19
N ALA A 824 -37.03 14.85 -86.11
CA ALA A 824 -36.68 16.16 -86.69
C ALA A 824 -36.62 16.08 -88.21
N GLN A 825 -37.18 17.07 -88.89
CA GLN A 825 -37.11 17.21 -90.34
C GLN A 825 -36.07 18.28 -90.68
N ILE A 826 -35.00 17.86 -91.34
CA ILE A 826 -33.86 18.69 -91.72
C ILE A 826 -33.93 18.90 -93.23
N ALA A 827 -33.93 20.14 -93.68
CA ALA A 827 -34.08 20.47 -95.09
C ALA A 827 -32.98 21.40 -95.59
N ASN A 828 -32.59 21.24 -96.84
CA ASN A 828 -31.77 22.23 -97.55
C ASN A 828 -32.70 23.10 -98.41
N ILE A 829 -33.04 24.29 -97.94
CA ILE A 829 -33.89 25.26 -98.65
C ILE A 829 -33.09 26.14 -99.63
N GLY A 830 -31.76 25.93 -99.71
CA GLY A 830 -30.87 26.61 -100.63
C GLY A 830 -30.89 26.03 -102.04
N ILE A 831 -30.08 26.61 -102.93
CA ILE A 831 -30.00 26.23 -104.36
C ILE A 831 -28.79 25.34 -104.69
N GLN A 832 -27.96 25.01 -103.70
CA GLN A 832 -26.80 24.12 -103.84
C GLN A 832 -26.88 22.96 -102.84
N SER A 833 -26.42 21.78 -103.25
CA SER A 833 -26.38 20.59 -102.39
C SER A 833 -25.34 20.75 -101.26
N ALA A 834 -25.74 20.43 -100.05
CA ALA A 834 -24.88 20.42 -98.88
C ALA A 834 -23.93 19.22 -98.89
N GLY A 835 -22.73 19.40 -98.31
CA GLY A 835 -21.76 18.36 -98.06
C GLY A 835 -22.10 17.53 -96.82
N SER A 836 -21.06 17.04 -96.11
CA SER A 836 -21.26 16.34 -94.84
C SER A 836 -21.33 17.32 -93.67
N PHE A 837 -22.37 17.23 -92.86
CA PHE A 837 -22.61 18.06 -91.67
C PHE A 837 -23.26 17.26 -90.54
N ARG A 838 -23.26 17.81 -89.33
CA ARG A 838 -23.79 17.14 -88.12
C ARG A 838 -25.11 17.74 -87.65
N VAL A 839 -26.01 16.88 -87.19
CA VAL A 839 -27.26 17.28 -86.51
C VAL A 839 -27.23 16.74 -85.09
N ILE A 840 -27.45 17.60 -84.10
CA ILE A 840 -27.40 17.22 -82.67
C ILE A 840 -28.74 17.55 -82.00
N PHE A 841 -29.21 16.59 -81.19
CA PHE A 841 -30.42 16.67 -80.40
C PHE A 841 -30.04 16.88 -78.93
N PHE A 842 -30.64 17.90 -78.32
CA PHE A 842 -30.46 18.29 -76.93
C PHE A 842 -31.80 18.30 -76.18
N TYR A 843 -31.75 18.15 -74.87
CA TYR A 843 -32.82 18.58 -73.97
C TYR A 843 -32.29 19.62 -72.97
N LYS A 844 -33.18 20.45 -72.45
CA LYS A 844 -32.92 21.44 -71.41
C LYS A 844 -34.18 21.61 -70.56
N LYS A 845 -34.06 21.60 -69.24
CA LYS A 845 -35.21 21.95 -68.37
C LYS A 845 -35.57 23.43 -68.59
N VAL A 846 -36.87 23.74 -68.63
CA VAL A 846 -37.34 25.14 -68.73
C VAL A 846 -36.75 25.94 -67.55
N GLY A 847 -36.35 27.20 -67.81
CA GLY A 847 -35.50 27.99 -66.90
C GLY A 847 -33.99 27.71 -67.03
N GLN A 848 -33.56 26.44 -66.94
CA GLN A 848 -32.19 25.95 -67.18
C GLN A 848 -31.04 26.82 -66.60
N ALA A 849 -30.03 27.25 -67.37
CA ALA A 849 -29.99 27.42 -68.83
C ALA A 849 -29.20 26.35 -69.64
N GLN A 850 -28.54 25.39 -68.98
CA GLN A 850 -27.71 24.32 -69.57
C GLN A 850 -28.48 23.40 -70.53
N MET A 851 -27.79 22.85 -71.54
CA MET A 851 -28.34 21.88 -72.51
C MET A 851 -27.56 20.57 -72.46
N PHE A 852 -28.24 19.44 -72.59
CA PHE A 852 -27.67 18.10 -72.54
C PHE A 852 -27.93 17.37 -73.87
N ASN A 853 -26.87 16.92 -74.53
CA ASN A 853 -26.96 16.13 -75.77
C ASN A 853 -27.46 14.71 -75.44
N PHE A 854 -28.44 14.22 -76.19
CA PHE A 854 -28.91 12.83 -76.10
C PHE A 854 -28.82 12.05 -77.43
N ALA A 855 -28.63 12.72 -78.57
CA ALA A 855 -28.41 12.05 -79.85
C ALA A 855 -27.65 12.93 -80.86
N GLN A 856 -26.89 12.29 -81.73
CA GLN A 856 -26.17 12.95 -82.82
C GLN A 856 -26.27 12.14 -84.12
N PHE A 857 -26.32 12.83 -85.24
CA PHE A 857 -26.38 12.27 -86.58
C PHE A 857 -25.37 12.97 -87.49
N THR A 858 -24.96 12.30 -88.56
CA THR A 858 -24.15 12.89 -89.64
C THR A 858 -24.87 12.64 -90.94
N ILE A 859 -25.24 13.72 -91.63
CA ILE A 859 -25.81 13.68 -92.97
C ILE A 859 -24.63 13.89 -93.90
N ASN A 860 -24.37 12.94 -94.82
CA ASN A 860 -23.18 12.98 -95.68
C ASN A 860 -23.35 13.89 -96.91
N LYS A 861 -24.59 14.15 -97.28
CA LYS A 861 -25.02 15.02 -98.38
C LYS A 861 -26.51 15.31 -98.21
N LEU A 862 -26.98 16.52 -98.53
CA LEU A 862 -28.40 16.85 -98.64
C LEU A 862 -28.61 17.74 -99.87
N ASP A 863 -29.30 17.24 -100.89
CA ASP A 863 -29.50 17.96 -102.15
C ASP A 863 -30.42 19.18 -101.99
N ALA A 864 -30.32 20.15 -102.91
CA ALA A 864 -31.14 21.36 -102.88
C ALA A 864 -32.65 21.02 -102.96
N GLY A 865 -33.44 21.49 -102.00
CA GLY A 865 -34.85 21.16 -101.82
C GLY A 865 -35.13 19.81 -101.14
N GLU A 866 -34.11 19.03 -100.78
CA GLU A 866 -34.28 17.73 -100.10
C GLU A 866 -34.58 17.90 -98.61
N VAL A 867 -35.43 17.02 -98.07
CA VAL A 867 -35.80 16.95 -96.65
C VAL A 867 -35.52 15.55 -96.11
N GLN A 868 -34.67 15.44 -95.09
CA GLN A 868 -34.38 14.19 -94.40
C GLN A 868 -35.01 14.19 -93.01
N THR A 869 -35.73 13.12 -92.65
CA THR A 869 -36.26 12.93 -91.30
C THR A 869 -35.28 12.10 -90.46
N LEU A 870 -34.85 12.64 -89.33
CA LEU A 870 -34.07 11.97 -88.30
C LEU A 870 -34.98 11.57 -87.14
N THR A 871 -34.63 10.51 -86.42
CA THR A 871 -35.44 9.99 -85.30
C THR A 871 -34.54 9.42 -84.21
N SER A 872 -34.82 9.79 -82.96
CA SER A 872 -34.14 9.28 -81.77
C SER A 872 -35.13 9.02 -80.63
N GLN A 873 -34.69 8.35 -79.57
CA GLN A 873 -35.45 8.14 -78.35
C GLN A 873 -34.79 8.83 -77.16
N LEU A 874 -35.60 9.33 -76.22
CA LEU A 874 -35.18 9.97 -74.98
C LEU A 874 -35.93 9.31 -73.81
N SER A 875 -35.18 8.73 -72.87
CA SER A 875 -35.79 8.17 -71.65
C SER A 875 -35.96 9.24 -70.58
N THR A 876 -37.15 9.33 -70.01
CA THR A 876 -37.49 10.31 -68.96
C THR A 876 -36.95 9.90 -67.59
N ILE A 877 -36.42 8.69 -67.40
CA ILE A 877 -35.81 8.28 -66.11
C ILE A 877 -34.57 9.11 -65.73
N LEU A 878 -33.92 9.73 -66.73
CA LEU A 878 -32.81 10.67 -66.55
C LEU A 878 -33.27 12.13 -66.42
N LEU A 879 -34.58 12.39 -66.51
CA LEU A 879 -35.21 13.68 -66.37
C LEU A 879 -35.98 13.69 -65.04
N GLY A 880 -35.74 14.68 -64.18
CA GLY A 880 -36.64 14.91 -63.03
C GLY A 880 -37.98 15.49 -63.49
N PHE A 881 -39.01 15.46 -62.65
CA PHE A 881 -40.32 16.06 -62.96
C PHE A 881 -40.25 17.53 -63.43
N GLY A 882 -41.18 17.92 -64.30
CA GLY A 882 -41.34 19.28 -64.84
C GLY A 882 -41.07 19.39 -66.35
N ASP A 883 -41.02 20.63 -66.84
CA ASP A 883 -40.98 20.92 -68.29
C ASP A 883 -39.57 20.96 -68.89
N TYR A 884 -39.45 20.42 -70.10
CA TYR A 884 -38.22 20.35 -70.89
C TYR A 884 -38.44 20.84 -72.31
N GLN A 885 -37.51 21.66 -72.78
CA GLN A 885 -37.39 22.02 -74.18
C GLN A 885 -36.45 21.02 -74.88
N ILE A 886 -36.97 20.30 -75.87
CA ILE A 886 -36.20 19.48 -76.80
C ILE A 886 -35.71 20.39 -77.93
N ILE A 887 -34.42 20.37 -78.24
CA ILE A 887 -33.78 21.31 -79.16
C ILE A 887 -32.96 20.51 -80.18
N VAL A 888 -33.12 20.81 -81.46
CA VAL A 888 -32.34 20.19 -82.54
C VAL A 888 -31.58 21.27 -83.29
N ILE A 889 -30.28 21.06 -83.50
CA ILE A 889 -29.40 21.98 -84.22
C ILE A 889 -28.80 21.23 -85.40
N VAL A 890 -29.04 21.71 -86.63
CA VAL A 890 -28.33 21.31 -87.85
C VAL A 890 -27.05 22.11 -88.00
N ASP A 891 -26.07 21.49 -88.65
CA ASP A 891 -24.68 21.92 -88.78
C ASP A 891 -24.07 22.55 -87.52
N PHE A 892 -24.13 21.82 -86.40
CA PHE A 892 -23.72 22.32 -85.08
C PHE A 892 -22.27 22.86 -85.01
N ASN A 893 -21.38 22.43 -85.90
CA ASN A 893 -19.99 22.88 -85.97
C ASN A 893 -19.75 24.00 -86.98
N ASN A 894 -20.75 24.38 -87.80
CA ASN A 894 -20.57 25.17 -89.01
C ASN A 894 -19.61 24.47 -90.01
N ASP A 895 -19.72 23.13 -90.16
CA ASP A 895 -18.92 22.30 -91.07
C ASP A 895 -19.18 22.66 -92.55
N VAL A 896 -20.36 23.21 -92.85
CA VAL A 896 -20.80 23.77 -94.12
C VAL A 896 -20.95 25.29 -93.98
N LYS A 897 -20.69 26.03 -95.06
CA LYS A 897 -20.91 27.49 -95.07
C LYS A 897 -22.28 27.78 -95.64
N GLU A 898 -23.14 28.38 -94.84
CA GLU A 898 -24.53 28.57 -95.19
C GLU A 898 -24.82 30.01 -95.64
N SER A 899 -25.98 30.19 -96.27
CA SER A 899 -26.46 31.51 -96.70
C SER A 899 -27.36 32.18 -95.65
N ASN A 900 -27.87 31.40 -94.71
CA ASN A 900 -28.40 31.82 -93.43
C ASN A 900 -27.89 30.84 -92.36
N GLU A 901 -27.40 31.37 -91.23
CA GLU A 901 -26.86 30.58 -90.10
C GLU A 901 -27.79 30.67 -88.86
N SER A 902 -28.97 31.30 -89.01
CA SER A 902 -29.89 31.58 -87.90
C SER A 902 -31.12 30.67 -87.86
N ASN A 903 -31.37 29.88 -88.91
CA ASN A 903 -32.48 28.95 -89.08
C ASN A 903 -32.09 27.48 -88.81
N ASN A 904 -30.83 27.24 -88.45
CA ASN A 904 -30.22 25.94 -88.23
C ASN A 904 -30.71 25.28 -86.91
N ARG A 905 -31.78 25.79 -86.28
CA ARG A 905 -32.28 25.32 -84.97
C ARG A 905 -33.81 25.21 -84.92
N GLY A 906 -34.31 24.09 -84.43
CA GLY A 906 -35.72 23.87 -84.10
C GLY A 906 -35.92 23.35 -82.67
N SER A 907 -37.16 23.34 -82.16
CA SER A 907 -37.46 22.83 -80.82
C SER A 907 -38.90 22.34 -80.64
N ALA A 908 -39.11 21.44 -79.67
CA ALA A 908 -40.40 20.97 -79.17
C ALA A 908 -40.44 21.04 -77.63
N GLN A 909 -41.61 20.87 -77.02
CA GLN A 909 -41.79 20.81 -75.56
C GLN A 909 -42.11 19.38 -75.11
N LEU A 910 -41.70 19.05 -73.88
CA LEU A 910 -41.96 17.79 -73.20
C LEU A 910 -42.13 18.05 -71.69
N THR A 911 -43.28 17.71 -71.13
CA THR A 911 -43.54 17.74 -69.69
C THR A 911 -43.37 16.33 -69.12
N VAL A 912 -42.59 16.20 -68.04
CA VAL A 912 -42.43 14.93 -67.30
C VAL A 912 -43.22 14.99 -65.99
N THR A 913 -44.21 14.11 -65.86
CA THR A 913 -45.12 13.99 -64.69
C THR A 913 -44.92 12.73 -63.87
#